data_AF-A0A4S4LGP6-F1
#
_entry.id   AF-A0A4S4LGP6-F1
#
_cell.length_a   1.000
_cell.length_b   1.000
_cell.length_c   1.000
_cell.angle_alpha   90.00
_cell.angle_beta   90.00
_cell.angle_gamma   90.00
#
_symmetry.space_group_name_H-M   'P 1'
#
loop_
_entity.id
_entity.type
_entity.pdbx_description
1 polymer ?
#
loop_
_entity_poly.entity_id
_entity_poly.type
_entity_poly.pdbx_seq_one_letter_code
_entity_poly.pdbx_strand_id
1 'polypeptide(L)'
;MSDISAAAKTNTLQRAWWKEATIYQVYPSSFCDSNNDGIGDLNGINSKLDYLKDLGIDVVWLSPIYKSPQKDMGYDISDYRDIDPRYGTLDDWDRLAKGLHARGLKLMMDLVVNHTSDQHDWFKKSRSSKADPKRDWYIWRPAKYDEQSNRHPPNNWKSVFQGSAWEWDKATEEYYLHLYLTGQPDLNWENVEVRNAVWDLMRFWLDRGSDGFRMDVINLISKVPGLPDAPISNPCEEFQPAPMYYANGPRVHEYLKEMNREVLSKYDRLITVGEAPFTHDMKALSQYVLPDNHELNMVFQFELMDIDSSGQTRDNPLVPRKWKLTEFKEVINRWQIFLREEGFWNRTFLPLYSVYIQNHDQARCVSRFGNDSNAWRETSAKMLAMLQIAQTGTLYVYQGEEIGMANAPRSWTIEEYEDIATQNYYERIFIERKKDQGCETPDMTDVLDGIQKKARDHARTPMQWNESKNAGFSDVSPWMRVNDDYTKWNVDAQHNDQASVLQFWKKLLKIRKSHDTLVYGDFSLIDDQNEEVFAFKRSLEDRSALVILNFTDRDVEFKLPLAGNGLESPSGQVYILLLSNYVGMHAGTEAEWGSSLRLRGYEGRIYVSATPGKDEQLYISDPLALQSILVKDQDNFEETKVFIENNKIIFGEGLVATVGELHKKQRKMVNPVFSLHRLRSLTPAFYNVAHRLQKSISSVITERKRSKTSGPGNVLPENNIDMAEWLARATLESIGQAGLGYSFDPLDSPSNNPYTRTVRMLIPTMFRIAPLRLLTPFITRLGPPAFRRFLLNFVPIEAVQLLKQMSDQMDRTCKEILHEKRHSGVVDPAGYGFNGKGSSSDTLGDGKDIMSILLRANEAADEKERLSEAELLGQVNVLIFGAQDTTASALSRMIYLLSRPENAALQGRLRDEISCAYETKGGNELDYDELSKMLLLDAVIKETLRLYPPVPFVRRVVRRESSLPLSRPLKLNGDHNAVDSITVPAGTTIWISITGANRSSDVWGADADQWKPERWLSLSENATGVYPERGNFKLPGIYSGMLTFLGGGRSCIGYRFALIEMSKCPSHKALRKEMTYCNTEIILATLLLAFRFTHTEDQIVWNLSQILSPSFTGKNASGDEVERQGMPIGIEVLV
;
A
#
# COMPACT_ATOMS: atom_id res chain seq x y z
N MET A 1 -17.95 -15.44 -42.86
CA MET A 1 -16.77 -15.79 -42.05
C MET A 1 -15.55 -15.05 -42.61
N SER A 2 -15.41 -13.79 -42.21
CA SER A 2 -14.25 -12.92 -42.33
C SER A 2 -14.62 -11.60 -41.62
N ASP A 3 -13.64 -10.83 -41.17
CA ASP A 3 -13.81 -9.47 -40.62
C ASP A 3 -14.52 -9.31 -39.26
N ILE A 4 -14.22 -10.20 -38.31
CA ILE A 4 -14.33 -9.91 -36.86
C ILE A 4 -12.95 -10.13 -36.19
N SER A 5 -11.92 -9.39 -36.63
CA SER A 5 -10.57 -9.45 -36.01
C SER A 5 -9.83 -8.12 -35.92
N ALA A 6 -10.49 -6.99 -36.18
CA ALA A 6 -9.84 -5.67 -36.29
C ALA A 6 -10.41 -4.60 -35.33
N ALA A 7 -10.60 -4.94 -34.04
CA ALA A 7 -10.88 -3.95 -32.99
C ALA A 7 -10.58 -4.43 -31.55
N ALA A 8 -9.53 -5.22 -31.33
CA ALA A 8 -9.00 -5.43 -29.98
C ALA A 8 -8.25 -4.16 -29.52
N LYS A 9 -9.00 -3.09 -29.18
CA LYS A 9 -8.42 -1.85 -28.64
C LYS A 9 -7.68 -2.17 -27.35
N THR A 10 -6.37 -1.98 -27.34
CA THR A 10 -5.51 -2.11 -26.16
C THR A 10 -5.95 -1.13 -25.08
N ASN A 11 -6.56 -1.68 -24.03
CA ASN A 11 -7.39 -0.95 -23.07
C ASN A 11 -6.54 -0.31 -21.96
N THR A 12 -5.72 0.67 -22.35
CA THR A 12 -4.68 1.30 -21.52
C THR A 12 -5.25 2.44 -20.68
N LEU A 13 -4.98 2.44 -19.37
CA LEU A 13 -5.48 3.47 -18.43
C LEU A 13 -4.85 4.85 -18.71
N GLN A 14 -5.65 5.83 -19.14
CA GLN A 14 -5.14 7.19 -19.36
C GLN A 14 -5.16 8.01 -18.06
N ARG A 15 -4.03 7.99 -17.35
CA ARG A 15 -3.77 8.88 -16.21
C ARG A 15 -3.66 10.33 -16.68
N ALA A 16 -4.15 11.26 -15.87
CA ALA A 16 -3.91 12.69 -16.01
C ALA A 16 -3.92 13.33 -14.62
N TRP A 17 -3.01 14.27 -14.39
CA TRP A 17 -2.69 14.78 -13.04
C TRP A 17 -3.91 15.34 -12.29
N TRP A 18 -4.79 16.06 -13.00
CA TRP A 18 -6.00 16.67 -12.44
C TRP A 18 -7.07 15.64 -12.03
N LYS A 19 -6.99 14.38 -12.49
CA LYS A 19 -7.86 13.27 -12.05
C LYS A 19 -7.45 12.73 -10.68
N GLU A 20 -6.17 12.86 -10.33
CA GLU A 20 -5.55 12.32 -9.13
C GLU A 20 -5.41 13.39 -8.03
N ALA A 21 -5.45 14.66 -8.45
CA ALA A 21 -5.30 15.82 -7.59
C ALA A 21 -6.38 15.90 -6.50
N THR A 22 -5.95 16.35 -5.32
CA THR A 22 -6.82 16.87 -4.26
C THR A 22 -6.80 18.39 -4.30
N ILE A 23 -7.97 18.98 -4.40
CA ILE A 23 -8.20 20.42 -4.50
C ILE A 23 -8.71 20.92 -3.16
N TYR A 24 -8.12 21.99 -2.64
CA TYR A 24 -8.60 22.66 -1.43
C TYR A 24 -9.20 24.01 -1.83
N GLN A 25 -10.49 24.21 -1.51
CA GLN A 25 -11.15 25.50 -1.74
C GLN A 25 -10.90 26.42 -0.54
N VAL A 26 -10.38 27.61 -0.84
CA VAL A 26 -10.20 28.72 0.10
C VAL A 26 -11.23 29.81 -0.22
N TYR A 27 -11.91 30.29 0.82
CA TYR A 27 -12.77 31.45 0.78
C TYR A 27 -12.00 32.64 1.41
N PRO A 28 -11.41 33.55 0.60
CA PRO A 28 -10.34 34.46 1.03
C PRO A 28 -10.68 35.24 2.30
N SER A 29 -11.85 35.89 2.33
CA SER A 29 -12.36 36.71 3.43
C SER A 29 -12.35 36.01 4.81
N SER A 30 -12.38 34.68 4.84
CA SER A 30 -12.53 33.89 6.07
C SER A 30 -11.42 32.87 6.28
N PHE A 31 -10.32 32.95 5.52
CA PHE A 31 -9.22 31.99 5.67
C PHE A 31 -8.17 32.44 6.70
N CYS A 32 -7.53 33.59 6.51
CA CYS A 32 -6.57 34.15 7.46
C CYS A 32 -6.36 35.63 7.18
N ASP A 33 -6.51 36.49 8.18
CA ASP A 33 -6.12 37.90 8.14
C ASP A 33 -4.63 38.00 8.49
N SER A 34 -3.89 38.89 7.82
CA SER A 34 -2.48 39.20 8.11
C SER A 34 -2.20 40.69 8.37
N ASN A 35 -3.19 41.57 8.19
CA ASN A 35 -3.06 43.01 8.32
C ASN A 35 -3.83 43.60 9.53
N ASN A 36 -4.65 42.78 10.19
CA ASN A 36 -5.55 43.11 11.30
C ASN A 36 -6.67 44.11 10.96
N ASP A 37 -7.29 43.97 9.78
CA ASP A 37 -8.53 44.69 9.39
C ASP A 37 -9.82 43.86 9.62
N GLY A 38 -9.70 42.57 9.92
CA GLY A 38 -10.82 41.66 10.19
C GLY A 38 -11.27 40.83 8.98
N ILE A 39 -10.62 40.99 7.81
CA ILE A 39 -10.90 40.26 6.57
C ILE A 39 -9.66 39.44 6.19
N GLY A 40 -9.88 38.20 5.74
CA GLY A 40 -8.79 37.34 5.28
C GLY A 40 -8.22 37.76 3.92
N ASP A 41 -6.90 37.68 3.77
CA ASP A 41 -6.16 38.31 2.66
C ASP A 41 -5.13 37.36 1.98
N LEU A 42 -4.57 37.78 0.83
CA LEU A 42 -3.62 36.97 0.04
C LEU A 42 -2.30 36.65 0.77
N ASN A 43 -1.81 37.55 1.63
CA ASN A 43 -0.62 37.32 2.46
C ASN A 43 -0.95 36.40 3.64
N GLY A 44 -2.16 36.49 4.19
CA GLY A 44 -2.72 35.52 5.13
C GLY A 44 -2.73 34.10 4.54
N ILE A 45 -3.27 33.92 3.33
CA ILE A 45 -3.21 32.65 2.59
C ILE A 45 -1.74 32.20 2.38
N ASN A 46 -0.87 33.12 1.96
CA ASN A 46 0.56 32.85 1.74
C ASN A 46 1.30 32.40 3.02
N SER A 47 0.84 32.79 4.21
CA SER A 47 1.38 32.34 5.49
C SER A 47 1.07 30.86 5.82
N LYS A 48 0.02 30.30 5.21
CA LYS A 48 -0.49 28.94 5.50
C LYS A 48 -0.18 27.91 4.41
N LEU A 49 0.68 28.24 3.43
CA LEU A 49 1.00 27.32 2.33
C LEU A 49 1.67 26.02 2.81
N ASP A 50 2.46 26.09 3.88
CA ASP A 50 3.08 24.89 4.48
C ASP A 50 2.04 23.99 5.15
N TYR A 51 0.98 24.55 5.75
CA TYR A 51 -0.17 23.80 6.27
C TYR A 51 -0.92 23.06 5.15
N LEU A 52 -1.23 23.75 4.05
CA LEU A 52 -1.91 23.14 2.89
C LEU A 52 -1.03 22.05 2.24
N LYS A 53 0.29 22.24 2.21
CA LYS A 53 1.21 21.23 1.69
C LYS A 53 1.30 20.00 2.59
N ASP A 54 1.39 20.19 3.92
CA ASP A 54 1.43 19.11 4.91
C ASP A 54 0.11 18.36 5.06
N LEU A 55 -1.03 19.03 4.79
CA LEU A 55 -2.33 18.37 4.63
C LEU A 55 -2.32 17.35 3.46
N GLY A 56 -1.48 17.58 2.45
CA GLY A 56 -1.33 16.73 1.27
C GLY A 56 -2.14 17.19 0.06
N ILE A 57 -2.47 18.47 -0.03
CA ILE A 57 -3.18 19.11 -1.15
C ILE A 57 -2.28 19.21 -2.40
N ASP A 58 -2.89 19.27 -3.59
CA ASP A 58 -2.21 19.46 -4.88
C ASP A 58 -2.59 20.78 -5.57
N VAL A 59 -3.86 21.20 -5.46
CA VAL A 59 -4.38 22.45 -6.05
C VAL A 59 -5.07 23.28 -4.97
N VAL A 60 -4.84 24.58 -4.98
CA VAL A 60 -5.61 25.54 -4.19
C VAL A 60 -6.55 26.29 -5.13
N TRP A 61 -7.86 26.17 -4.92
CA TRP A 61 -8.88 26.98 -5.59
C TRP A 61 -9.24 28.16 -4.70
N LEU A 62 -9.12 29.38 -5.21
CA LEU A 62 -9.62 30.58 -4.55
C LEU A 62 -10.99 30.97 -5.12
N SER A 63 -11.97 31.21 -4.26
CA SER A 63 -13.14 32.04 -4.58
C SER A 63 -12.71 33.46 -4.99
N PRO A 64 -13.58 34.28 -5.63
CA PRO A 64 -13.22 35.55 -6.24
C PRO A 64 -12.41 36.52 -5.36
N ILE A 65 -11.25 36.92 -5.86
CA ILE A 65 -10.34 37.93 -5.25
C ILE A 65 -10.31 39.25 -6.02
N TYR A 66 -11.11 39.37 -7.07
CA TYR A 66 -11.17 40.53 -7.94
C TYR A 66 -11.82 41.72 -7.24
N LYS A 67 -11.50 42.92 -7.70
CA LYS A 67 -12.08 44.17 -7.19
C LYS A 67 -13.60 44.18 -7.32
N SER A 68 -14.30 44.21 -6.19
CA SER A 68 -15.76 44.03 -6.14
C SER A 68 -16.42 44.94 -5.08
N PRO A 69 -17.66 45.42 -5.28
CA PRO A 69 -18.44 46.03 -4.21
C PRO A 69 -18.78 45.07 -3.05
N GLN A 70 -18.63 43.75 -3.25
CA GLN A 70 -18.94 42.67 -2.30
C GLN A 70 -20.43 42.56 -1.93
N LYS A 71 -21.35 42.93 -2.84
CA LYS A 71 -22.79 42.70 -2.62
C LYS A 71 -23.14 41.20 -2.59
N ASP A 72 -22.37 40.38 -3.30
CA ASP A 72 -22.42 38.90 -3.25
C ASP A 72 -20.99 38.38 -2.98
N MET A 73 -20.28 39.05 -2.05
CA MET A 73 -18.96 38.65 -1.53
C MET A 73 -17.93 38.24 -2.60
N GLY A 74 -17.82 39.06 -3.66
CA GLY A 74 -16.76 38.95 -4.67
C GLY A 74 -17.24 38.47 -6.03
N TYR A 75 -18.42 37.84 -6.11
CA TYR A 75 -19.03 37.42 -7.38
C TYR A 75 -19.54 38.61 -8.21
N ASP A 76 -19.87 39.75 -7.58
CA ASP A 76 -20.15 41.02 -8.26
C ASP A 76 -18.85 41.76 -8.65
N ILE A 77 -18.17 41.33 -9.72
CA ILE A 77 -16.83 41.86 -10.10
C ILE A 77 -16.89 43.20 -10.84
N SER A 78 -16.17 44.21 -10.35
CA SER A 78 -16.09 45.57 -10.92
C SER A 78 -14.82 45.87 -11.73
N ASP A 79 -13.73 45.13 -11.51
CA ASP A 79 -12.58 45.04 -12.41
C ASP A 79 -11.94 43.66 -12.30
N TYR A 80 -11.88 42.93 -13.41
CA TYR A 80 -11.31 41.58 -13.48
C TYR A 80 -9.77 41.53 -13.55
N ARG A 81 -9.10 42.66 -13.77
CA ARG A 81 -7.62 42.72 -13.93
C ARG A 81 -6.91 43.30 -12.71
N ASP A 82 -7.66 43.64 -11.67
CA ASP A 82 -7.17 44.19 -10.41
C ASP A 82 -7.66 43.35 -9.23
N ILE A 83 -6.87 43.31 -8.16
CA ILE A 83 -7.22 42.62 -6.91
C ILE A 83 -8.07 43.56 -6.05
N ASP A 84 -8.99 43.02 -5.25
CA ASP A 84 -9.70 43.83 -4.28
C ASP A 84 -8.72 44.38 -3.23
N PRO A 85 -8.69 45.70 -2.94
CA PRO A 85 -7.76 46.27 -1.98
C PRO A 85 -7.82 45.68 -0.56
N ARG A 86 -8.92 45.00 -0.18
CA ARG A 86 -9.02 44.23 1.07
C ARG A 86 -8.18 42.96 1.05
N TYR A 87 -8.07 42.28 -0.09
CA TYR A 87 -7.28 41.06 -0.24
C TYR A 87 -5.80 41.33 -0.57
N GLY A 88 -5.50 42.52 -1.10
CA GLY A 88 -4.14 42.98 -1.35
C GLY A 88 -3.96 43.55 -2.76
N THR A 89 -2.83 43.21 -3.38
CA THR A 89 -2.39 43.74 -4.67
C THR A 89 -2.04 42.62 -5.66
N LEU A 90 -1.87 43.00 -6.93
CA LEU A 90 -1.34 42.11 -7.97
C LEU A 90 0.10 41.59 -7.68
N ASP A 91 0.88 42.31 -6.88
CA ASP A 91 2.20 41.83 -6.42
C ASP A 91 2.06 40.75 -5.33
N ASP A 92 1.03 40.86 -4.46
CA ASP A 92 0.71 39.82 -3.47
C ASP A 92 0.24 38.53 -4.16
N TRP A 93 -0.58 38.66 -5.22
CA TRP A 93 -0.92 37.55 -6.11
C TRP A 93 0.32 36.88 -6.71
N ASP A 94 1.25 37.66 -7.28
CA ASP A 94 2.48 37.14 -7.87
C ASP A 94 3.37 36.43 -6.83
N ARG A 95 3.35 36.87 -5.56
CA ARG A 95 4.02 36.17 -4.45
C ARG A 95 3.31 34.86 -4.10
N LEU A 96 1.97 34.86 -4.01
CA LEU A 96 1.18 33.68 -3.69
C LEU A 96 1.34 32.58 -4.75
N ALA A 97 1.22 32.91 -6.03
CA ALA A 97 1.40 31.98 -7.14
C ALA A 97 2.81 31.33 -7.10
N LYS A 98 3.86 32.15 -6.95
CA LYS A 98 5.24 31.66 -6.79
C LYS A 98 5.41 30.79 -5.54
N GLY A 99 4.80 31.18 -4.41
CA GLY A 99 4.85 30.45 -3.13
C GLY A 99 4.20 29.07 -3.18
N LEU A 100 3.11 28.94 -3.93
CA LEU A 100 2.43 27.68 -4.24
C LEU A 100 3.27 26.83 -5.18
N HIS A 101 3.70 27.39 -6.31
CA HIS A 101 4.50 26.66 -7.32
C HIS A 101 5.83 26.16 -6.75
N ALA A 102 6.50 26.92 -5.88
CA ALA A 102 7.72 26.50 -5.19
C ALA A 102 7.52 25.26 -4.28
N ARG A 103 6.28 25.00 -3.84
CA ARG A 103 5.90 23.80 -3.06
C ARG A 103 5.32 22.69 -3.94
N GLY A 104 5.36 22.85 -5.26
CA GLY A 104 4.72 21.95 -6.22
C GLY A 104 3.20 21.95 -6.17
N LEU A 105 2.59 22.97 -5.56
CA LEU A 105 1.14 23.18 -5.58
C LEU A 105 0.72 23.90 -6.87
N LYS A 106 -0.56 23.80 -7.20
CA LYS A 106 -1.21 24.46 -8.33
C LYS A 106 -2.20 25.51 -7.84
N LEU A 107 -2.46 26.53 -8.64
CA LEU A 107 -3.40 27.61 -8.30
C LEU A 107 -4.55 27.65 -9.31
N MET A 108 -5.80 27.56 -8.83
CA MET A 108 -7.02 27.66 -9.62
C MET A 108 -7.79 28.91 -9.21
N MET A 109 -8.24 29.70 -10.20
CA MET A 109 -9.06 30.89 -9.98
C MET A 109 -10.54 30.62 -10.24
N ASP A 110 -11.41 31.35 -9.56
CA ASP A 110 -12.80 31.46 -9.95
C ASP A 110 -12.98 32.37 -11.17
N LEU A 111 -13.73 31.95 -12.18
CA LEU A 111 -13.98 32.68 -13.44
C LEU A 111 -15.47 33.00 -13.54
N VAL A 112 -15.85 34.14 -12.98
CA VAL A 112 -17.25 34.62 -12.90
C VAL A 112 -17.57 35.46 -14.14
N VAL A 113 -18.10 34.81 -15.19
CA VAL A 113 -18.28 35.45 -16.51
C VAL A 113 -19.69 35.32 -17.09
N ASN A 114 -20.66 34.85 -16.30
CA ASN A 114 -22.07 34.98 -16.65
C ASN A 114 -22.57 36.43 -16.51
N HIS A 115 -22.10 37.15 -15.49
CA HIS A 115 -22.46 38.53 -15.15
C HIS A 115 -21.22 39.33 -14.73
N THR A 116 -21.34 40.66 -14.66
CA THR A 116 -20.36 41.54 -13.97
C THR A 116 -21.06 42.34 -12.88
N SER A 117 -20.33 43.13 -12.09
CA SER A 117 -20.94 44.19 -11.28
C SER A 117 -21.60 45.27 -12.14
N ASP A 118 -22.65 45.91 -11.61
CA ASP A 118 -23.23 47.17 -12.11
C ASP A 118 -22.22 48.34 -12.06
N GLN A 119 -21.15 48.18 -11.30
CA GLN A 119 -20.04 49.12 -11.21
C GLN A 119 -18.90 48.82 -12.20
N HIS A 120 -19.00 47.74 -13.00
CA HIS A 120 -18.00 47.42 -14.02
C HIS A 120 -17.99 48.47 -15.14
N ASP A 121 -16.80 48.77 -15.65
CA ASP A 121 -16.58 49.82 -16.65
C ASP A 121 -17.31 49.54 -17.99
N TRP A 122 -17.57 48.26 -18.27
CA TRP A 122 -18.40 47.81 -19.39
C TRP A 122 -19.88 48.16 -19.18
N PHE A 123 -20.46 47.88 -18.00
CA PHE A 123 -21.86 48.20 -17.71
C PHE A 123 -22.10 49.70 -17.64
N LYS A 124 -21.18 50.45 -17.02
CA LYS A 124 -21.22 51.93 -16.97
C LYS A 124 -21.31 52.56 -18.37
N LYS A 125 -20.61 51.99 -19.36
CA LYS A 125 -20.68 52.42 -20.78
C LYS A 125 -21.98 51.92 -21.44
N SER A 126 -22.33 50.66 -21.26
CA SER A 126 -23.57 50.04 -21.76
C SER A 126 -24.87 50.76 -21.33
N ARG A 127 -24.92 51.24 -20.07
CA ARG A 127 -26.07 52.00 -19.53
C ARG A 127 -26.05 53.49 -19.86
N SER A 128 -24.96 54.02 -20.42
CA SER A 128 -24.81 55.47 -20.65
C SER A 128 -25.73 55.99 -21.77
N SER A 129 -25.96 55.18 -22.81
CA SER A 129 -26.91 55.45 -23.88
C SER A 129 -27.23 54.18 -24.67
N LYS A 130 -28.33 54.18 -25.43
CA LYS A 130 -28.65 53.10 -26.38
C LYS A 130 -27.71 53.02 -27.59
N ALA A 131 -26.82 53.99 -27.77
CA ALA A 131 -25.91 54.11 -28.90
C ALA A 131 -24.43 53.87 -28.54
N ASP A 132 -24.12 53.57 -27.28
CA ASP A 132 -22.75 53.22 -26.87
C ASP A 132 -22.35 51.87 -27.49
N PRO A 133 -21.11 51.69 -27.99
CA PRO A 133 -20.66 50.42 -28.55
C PRO A 133 -20.78 49.23 -27.60
N LYS A 134 -20.83 49.46 -26.28
CA LYS A 134 -21.04 48.42 -25.26
C LYS A 134 -22.51 48.22 -24.88
N ARG A 135 -23.47 48.83 -25.56
CA ARG A 135 -24.90 48.60 -25.29
C ARG A 135 -25.23 47.11 -25.33
N ASP A 136 -24.89 46.45 -26.44
CA ASP A 136 -25.13 45.02 -26.64
C ASP A 136 -24.10 44.09 -25.95
N TRP A 137 -23.27 44.60 -25.03
CA TRP A 137 -22.46 43.75 -24.14
C TRP A 137 -23.28 43.16 -22.98
N TYR A 138 -24.48 43.72 -22.72
CA TYR A 138 -25.44 43.26 -21.72
C TYR A 138 -26.83 43.11 -22.36
N ILE A 139 -27.73 42.41 -21.67
CA ILE A 139 -29.07 42.09 -22.20
C ILE A 139 -30.07 43.17 -21.80
N TRP A 140 -30.37 44.09 -22.74
CA TRP A 140 -31.33 45.19 -22.59
C TRP A 140 -32.64 44.93 -23.34
N ARG A 141 -33.80 45.27 -22.76
CA ARG A 141 -35.12 45.13 -23.40
C ARG A 141 -36.09 46.25 -22.98
N PRO A 142 -37.00 46.70 -23.86
CA PRO A 142 -38.04 47.67 -23.50
C PRO A 142 -39.06 47.06 -22.54
N ALA A 143 -39.77 47.93 -21.81
CA ALA A 143 -40.90 47.53 -20.98
C ALA A 143 -42.06 46.96 -21.82
N LYS A 144 -42.78 45.99 -21.23
CA LYS A 144 -44.16 45.68 -21.64
C LYS A 144 -45.11 46.67 -20.93
N TYR A 145 -46.24 46.98 -21.54
CA TYR A 145 -47.30 47.79 -20.93
C TYR A 145 -48.63 47.02 -21.01
N ASP A 146 -49.42 47.09 -19.94
CA ASP A 146 -50.77 46.52 -19.93
C ASP A 146 -51.82 47.52 -20.46
N GLU A 147 -53.09 47.09 -20.52
CA GLU A 147 -54.21 47.93 -20.96
C GLU A 147 -54.43 49.19 -20.08
N GLN A 148 -53.87 49.20 -18.87
CA GLN A 148 -53.95 50.29 -17.90
C GLN A 148 -52.70 51.19 -17.94
N SER A 149 -51.79 50.94 -18.88
CA SER A 149 -50.49 51.63 -19.03
C SER A 149 -49.52 51.45 -17.85
N ASN A 150 -49.69 50.41 -17.02
CA ASN A 150 -48.68 50.05 -16.03
C ASN A 150 -47.45 49.46 -16.73
N ARG A 151 -46.27 49.75 -16.18
CA ARG A 151 -44.99 49.28 -16.73
C ARG A 151 -44.61 47.92 -16.16
N HIS A 152 -44.47 46.94 -17.04
CA HIS A 152 -44.12 45.55 -16.71
C HIS A 152 -42.73 45.19 -17.27
N PRO A 153 -42.00 44.25 -16.63
CA PRO A 153 -40.74 43.76 -17.15
C PRO A 153 -40.91 43.01 -18.49
N PRO A 154 -39.82 42.78 -19.24
CA PRO A 154 -39.85 42.13 -20.55
C PRO A 154 -40.41 40.70 -20.53
N ASN A 155 -40.24 39.98 -19.42
CA ASN A 155 -40.88 38.70 -19.15
C ASN A 155 -41.06 38.47 -17.64
N ASN A 156 -41.73 37.39 -17.27
CA ASN A 156 -42.02 37.01 -15.88
C ASN A 156 -40.87 36.27 -15.14
N TRP A 157 -39.60 36.36 -15.56
CA TRP A 157 -38.52 35.59 -14.92
C TRP A 157 -38.22 36.05 -13.48
N LYS A 158 -38.04 35.08 -12.58
CA LYS A 158 -37.65 35.27 -11.18
C LYS A 158 -36.13 35.28 -11.01
N SER A 159 -35.60 36.21 -10.21
CA SER A 159 -34.19 36.20 -9.77
C SER A 159 -33.95 35.09 -8.75
N VAL A 160 -32.74 34.51 -8.76
CA VAL A 160 -32.28 33.52 -7.77
C VAL A 160 -32.34 34.07 -6.34
N PHE A 161 -32.09 35.37 -6.17
CA PHE A 161 -32.12 36.04 -4.86
C PHE A 161 -33.44 36.80 -4.57
N GLN A 162 -34.53 36.30 -5.17
CA GLN A 162 -35.91 36.78 -5.09
C GLN A 162 -36.20 38.07 -5.89
N GLY A 163 -37.47 38.26 -6.24
CA GLY A 163 -37.94 39.38 -7.09
C GLY A 163 -37.85 39.08 -8.58
N SER A 164 -38.00 40.13 -9.41
CA SER A 164 -37.84 40.04 -10.86
C SER A 164 -36.37 39.85 -11.24
N ALA A 165 -36.10 39.17 -12.35
CA ALA A 165 -34.78 39.12 -12.98
C ALA A 165 -34.47 40.36 -13.87
N TRP A 166 -35.26 41.42 -13.75
CA TRP A 166 -35.17 42.63 -14.58
C TRP A 166 -35.27 43.91 -13.74
N GLU A 167 -34.27 44.79 -13.89
CA GLU A 167 -34.22 46.09 -13.22
C GLU A 167 -34.33 47.24 -14.23
N TRP A 168 -35.02 48.33 -13.88
CA TRP A 168 -35.36 49.43 -14.78
C TRP A 168 -34.33 50.56 -14.75
N ASP A 169 -33.66 50.79 -15.87
CA ASP A 169 -32.79 51.95 -16.03
C ASP A 169 -33.58 53.18 -16.50
N LYS A 170 -33.69 54.18 -15.62
CA LYS A 170 -34.38 55.45 -15.92
C LYS A 170 -33.70 56.30 -16.99
N ALA A 171 -32.41 56.13 -17.24
CA ALA A 171 -31.66 56.95 -18.20
C ALA A 171 -31.87 56.48 -19.65
N THR A 172 -32.06 55.17 -19.85
CA THR A 172 -32.29 54.56 -21.17
C THR A 172 -33.72 54.05 -21.37
N GLU A 173 -34.59 54.12 -20.37
CA GLU A 173 -35.99 53.67 -20.45
C GLU A 173 -36.13 52.21 -20.91
N GLU A 174 -35.23 51.36 -20.44
CA GLU A 174 -35.20 49.93 -20.71
C GLU A 174 -34.85 49.15 -19.44
N TYR A 175 -35.26 47.89 -19.41
CA TYR A 175 -34.84 46.93 -18.40
C TYR A 175 -33.53 46.25 -18.81
N TYR A 176 -32.66 45.94 -17.84
CA TYR A 176 -31.53 45.04 -18.02
C TYR A 176 -31.74 43.73 -17.26
N LEU A 177 -31.26 42.61 -17.82
CA LEU A 177 -31.34 41.30 -17.19
C LEU A 177 -30.30 41.16 -16.06
N HIS A 178 -30.73 40.61 -14.93
CA HIS A 178 -29.88 40.09 -13.87
C HIS A 178 -30.51 38.82 -13.29
N LEU A 179 -29.87 37.66 -13.47
CA LEU A 179 -30.36 36.40 -12.89
C LEU A 179 -30.15 36.34 -11.37
N TYR A 180 -29.25 37.16 -10.83
CA TYR A 180 -28.89 37.27 -9.42
C TYR A 180 -29.29 38.65 -8.87
N LEU A 181 -28.45 39.33 -8.09
CA LEU A 181 -28.74 40.66 -7.56
C LEU A 181 -28.91 41.68 -8.69
N THR A 182 -29.65 42.77 -8.43
CA THR A 182 -29.73 43.93 -9.34
C THR A 182 -28.35 44.54 -9.66
N GLY A 183 -27.36 44.31 -8.79
CA GLY A 183 -25.96 44.66 -8.98
C GLY A 183 -25.13 43.69 -9.84
N GLN A 184 -25.72 42.60 -10.35
CA GLN A 184 -25.07 41.57 -11.17
C GLN A 184 -25.72 41.48 -12.58
N PRO A 185 -25.63 42.51 -13.43
CA PRO A 185 -26.15 42.46 -14.80
C PRO A 185 -25.48 41.37 -15.67
N ASP A 186 -26.31 40.57 -16.34
CA ASP A 186 -25.88 39.45 -17.19
C ASP A 186 -25.18 39.91 -18.49
N LEU A 187 -24.03 39.29 -18.77
CA LEU A 187 -23.28 39.50 -20.01
C LEU A 187 -23.98 38.83 -21.20
N ASN A 188 -23.97 39.53 -22.33
CA ASN A 188 -24.54 39.04 -23.59
C ASN A 188 -23.50 38.24 -24.40
N TRP A 189 -23.42 36.93 -24.15
CA TRP A 189 -22.48 36.03 -24.84
C TRP A 189 -22.73 35.86 -26.35
N GLU A 190 -23.90 36.24 -26.87
CA GLU A 190 -24.14 36.31 -28.31
C GLU A 190 -23.18 37.32 -28.99
N ASN A 191 -22.75 38.35 -28.26
CA ASN A 191 -21.81 39.37 -28.73
C ASN A 191 -20.37 38.83 -28.76
N VAL A 192 -19.77 38.82 -29.95
CA VAL A 192 -18.40 38.32 -30.19
C VAL A 192 -17.35 39.18 -29.48
N GLU A 193 -17.59 40.49 -29.28
CA GLU A 193 -16.66 41.35 -28.53
C GLU A 193 -16.58 40.98 -27.04
N VAL A 194 -17.71 40.60 -26.43
CA VAL A 194 -17.76 40.13 -25.03
C VAL A 194 -16.92 38.86 -24.89
N ARG A 195 -17.10 37.89 -25.81
CA ARG A 195 -16.33 36.63 -25.75
C ARG A 195 -14.83 36.87 -25.97
N ASN A 196 -14.45 37.74 -26.90
CA ASN A 196 -13.05 38.18 -27.05
C ASN A 196 -12.48 38.80 -25.76
N ALA A 197 -13.22 39.69 -25.11
CA ALA A 197 -12.79 40.32 -23.87
C ALA A 197 -12.61 39.30 -22.72
N VAL A 198 -13.45 38.26 -22.66
CA VAL A 198 -13.30 37.13 -21.74
C VAL A 198 -12.05 36.30 -22.07
N TRP A 199 -11.77 36.01 -23.34
CA TRP A 199 -10.56 35.26 -23.73
C TRP A 199 -9.27 36.01 -23.36
N ASP A 200 -9.23 37.33 -23.55
CA ASP A 200 -8.11 38.17 -23.15
C ASP A 200 -7.95 38.28 -21.63
N LEU A 201 -9.06 38.22 -20.88
CA LEU A 201 -9.03 38.12 -19.44
C LEU A 201 -8.44 36.78 -18.97
N MET A 202 -8.85 35.67 -19.57
CA MET A 202 -8.32 34.35 -19.23
C MET A 202 -6.81 34.28 -19.49
N ARG A 203 -6.35 34.77 -20.65
CA ARG A 203 -4.91 34.87 -20.98
C ARG A 203 -4.12 35.67 -19.94
N PHE A 204 -4.62 36.83 -19.53
CA PHE A 204 -3.99 37.67 -18.51
C PHE A 204 -3.69 36.91 -17.21
N TRP A 205 -4.61 36.08 -16.72
CA TRP A 205 -4.42 35.31 -15.49
C TRP A 205 -3.57 34.05 -15.67
N LEU A 206 -3.65 33.38 -16.83
CA LEU A 206 -2.80 32.23 -17.17
C LEU A 206 -1.34 32.65 -17.34
N ASP A 207 -1.08 33.74 -18.07
CA ASP A 207 0.26 34.30 -18.25
C ASP A 207 0.84 34.82 -16.91
N ARG A 208 -0.03 35.08 -15.92
CA ARG A 208 0.31 35.46 -14.54
C ARG A 208 0.31 34.29 -13.55
N GLY A 209 0.40 33.05 -14.04
CA GLY A 209 0.70 31.86 -13.24
C GLY A 209 -0.50 31.11 -12.67
N SER A 210 -1.73 31.40 -13.10
CA SER A 210 -2.87 30.50 -12.85
C SER A 210 -2.69 29.19 -13.60
N ASP A 211 -2.94 28.07 -12.93
CA ASP A 211 -2.94 26.71 -13.50
C ASP A 211 -4.36 26.25 -13.92
N GLY A 212 -5.40 27.06 -13.75
CA GLY A 212 -6.76 26.63 -14.08
C GLY A 212 -7.89 27.54 -13.62
N PHE A 213 -9.11 27.14 -13.99
CA PHE A 213 -10.34 27.88 -13.70
C PHE A 213 -11.46 26.99 -13.18
N ARG A 214 -12.09 27.40 -12.06
CA ARG A 214 -13.47 27.05 -11.73
C ARG A 214 -14.37 28.08 -12.40
N MET A 215 -15.32 27.64 -13.22
CA MET A 215 -16.15 28.55 -14.01
C MET A 215 -17.53 28.66 -13.36
N ASP A 216 -17.81 29.82 -12.76
CA ASP A 216 -19.07 30.11 -12.08
C ASP A 216 -20.25 30.03 -13.03
N VAL A 217 -21.25 29.25 -12.65
CA VAL A 217 -22.53 29.05 -13.33
C VAL A 217 -22.43 29.04 -14.87
N ILE A 218 -21.41 28.34 -15.38
CA ILE A 218 -21.00 28.41 -16.79
C ILE A 218 -22.07 27.86 -17.73
N ASN A 219 -22.99 27.03 -17.22
CA ASN A 219 -24.14 26.57 -17.98
C ASN A 219 -25.19 27.67 -18.26
N LEU A 220 -25.13 28.83 -17.60
CA LEU A 220 -26.09 29.92 -17.74
C LEU A 220 -25.72 30.97 -18.80
N ILE A 221 -24.54 30.88 -19.42
CA ILE A 221 -24.02 31.90 -20.35
C ILE A 221 -24.85 32.05 -21.63
N SER A 222 -25.52 30.97 -22.09
CA SER A 222 -26.37 31.00 -23.29
C SER A 222 -27.84 31.16 -22.89
N LYS A 223 -28.50 32.22 -23.35
CA LYS A 223 -29.92 32.46 -23.12
C LYS A 223 -30.73 32.12 -24.37
N VAL A 224 -31.93 31.57 -24.21
CA VAL A 224 -32.83 31.25 -25.33
C VAL A 224 -33.24 32.52 -26.10
N PRO A 225 -33.09 32.56 -27.44
CA PRO A 225 -33.49 33.71 -28.24
C PRO A 225 -34.93 34.16 -28.00
N GLY A 226 -35.13 35.48 -27.93
CA GLY A 226 -36.44 36.08 -27.64
C GLY A 226 -36.78 36.20 -26.14
N LEU A 227 -36.10 35.48 -25.25
CA LEU A 227 -36.31 35.52 -23.79
C LEU A 227 -37.79 35.30 -23.39
N PRO A 228 -38.41 34.15 -23.77
CA PRO A 228 -39.84 33.91 -23.60
C PRO A 228 -40.28 33.86 -22.13
N ASP A 229 -41.55 34.15 -21.87
CA ASP A 229 -42.17 34.01 -20.56
C ASP A 229 -42.13 32.55 -20.06
N ALA A 230 -41.75 32.37 -18.79
CA ALA A 230 -41.67 31.10 -18.10
C ALA A 230 -43.08 30.53 -17.81
N PRO A 231 -43.26 29.20 -17.90
CA PRO A 231 -44.50 28.55 -17.49
C PRO A 231 -44.84 28.88 -16.03
N ILE A 232 -46.12 29.12 -15.74
CA ILE A 232 -46.59 29.39 -14.37
C ILE A 232 -46.52 28.08 -13.56
N SER A 233 -45.51 27.94 -12.71
CA SER A 233 -45.37 26.84 -11.74
C SER A 233 -46.11 27.13 -10.43
N ASN A 234 -46.10 28.39 -9.99
CA ASN A 234 -46.74 28.85 -8.77
C ASN A 234 -47.68 30.04 -9.05
N PRO A 235 -49.01 29.84 -9.12
CA PRO A 235 -49.99 30.91 -9.37
C PRO A 235 -50.05 32.00 -8.30
N CYS A 236 -49.42 31.81 -7.14
CA CYS A 236 -49.37 32.81 -6.06
C CYS A 236 -48.17 33.76 -6.16
N GLU A 237 -47.20 33.51 -7.06
CA GLU A 237 -46.06 34.38 -7.30
C GLU A 237 -46.17 35.08 -8.66
N GLU A 238 -45.78 36.36 -8.72
CA GLU A 238 -45.76 37.13 -9.97
C GLU A 238 -44.66 36.64 -10.92
N PHE A 239 -43.46 36.40 -10.37
CA PHE A 239 -42.29 35.95 -11.11
C PHE A 239 -42.07 34.45 -10.95
N GLN A 240 -41.75 33.79 -12.07
CA GLN A 240 -41.65 32.33 -12.18
C GLN A 240 -40.20 31.89 -12.44
N PRO A 241 -39.75 30.74 -11.90
CA PRO A 241 -38.45 30.17 -12.22
C PRO A 241 -38.34 29.85 -13.72
N ALA A 242 -37.27 30.33 -14.37
CA ALA A 242 -37.06 30.16 -15.81
C ALA A 242 -35.83 29.32 -16.24
N PRO A 243 -35.33 28.34 -15.46
CA PRO A 243 -34.05 27.67 -15.78
C PRO A 243 -34.05 26.94 -17.13
N MET A 244 -35.22 26.51 -17.64
CA MET A 244 -35.35 25.93 -18.99
C MET A 244 -34.99 26.87 -20.14
N TYR A 245 -34.83 28.18 -19.89
CA TYR A 245 -34.49 29.18 -20.91
C TYR A 245 -33.10 29.81 -20.75
N TYR A 246 -32.38 29.50 -19.68
CA TYR A 246 -31.02 29.99 -19.46
C TYR A 246 -30.02 28.90 -19.06
N ALA A 247 -30.44 27.81 -18.41
CA ALA A 247 -29.54 26.71 -18.06
C ALA A 247 -29.35 25.73 -19.22
N ASN A 248 -28.09 25.51 -19.61
CA ASN A 248 -27.69 24.73 -20.78
C ASN A 248 -28.31 25.29 -22.08
N GLY A 249 -28.32 26.61 -22.25
CA GLY A 249 -28.90 27.26 -23.41
C GLY A 249 -28.27 26.81 -24.74
N PRO A 250 -28.94 27.09 -25.88
CA PRO A 250 -28.73 26.40 -27.15
C PRO A 250 -27.32 26.55 -27.76
N ARG A 251 -26.52 27.52 -27.29
CA ARG A 251 -25.15 27.80 -27.78
C ARG A 251 -24.07 27.59 -26.72
N VAL A 252 -24.39 27.05 -25.54
CA VAL A 252 -23.41 26.87 -24.44
C VAL A 252 -22.19 26.05 -24.87
N HIS A 253 -22.41 24.91 -25.51
CA HIS A 253 -21.33 24.04 -26.03
C HIS A 253 -20.56 24.69 -27.20
N GLU A 254 -21.19 25.58 -27.98
CA GLU A 254 -20.49 26.35 -29.00
C GLU A 254 -19.47 27.31 -28.36
N TYR A 255 -19.88 28.04 -27.32
CA TYR A 255 -19.04 28.98 -26.60
C TYR A 255 -17.92 28.30 -25.82
N LEU A 256 -18.16 27.11 -25.26
CA LEU A 256 -17.11 26.34 -24.57
C LEU A 256 -16.09 25.72 -25.53
N LYS A 257 -16.53 25.22 -26.70
CA LYS A 257 -15.62 24.75 -27.77
C LYS A 257 -14.78 25.89 -28.34
N GLU A 258 -15.38 27.08 -28.46
CA GLU A 258 -14.66 28.29 -28.84
C GLU A 258 -13.64 28.69 -27.76
N MET A 259 -14.04 28.79 -26.49
CA MET A 259 -13.15 29.08 -25.36
C MET A 259 -11.97 28.09 -25.28
N ASN A 260 -12.21 26.80 -25.51
CA ASN A 260 -11.16 25.79 -25.53
C ASN A 260 -10.18 26.00 -26.69
N ARG A 261 -10.69 26.22 -27.90
CA ARG A 261 -9.88 26.44 -29.10
C ARG A 261 -9.06 27.73 -29.05
N GLU A 262 -9.62 28.82 -28.53
CA GLU A 262 -8.99 30.15 -28.50
C GLU A 262 -8.09 30.37 -27.26
N VAL A 263 -8.34 29.66 -26.15
CA VAL A 263 -7.56 29.80 -24.90
C VAL A 263 -7.09 28.46 -24.35
N LEU A 264 -7.99 27.60 -23.86
CA LEU A 264 -7.60 26.50 -22.95
C LEU A 264 -6.59 25.52 -23.58
N SER A 265 -6.79 25.18 -24.87
CA SER A 265 -5.92 24.29 -25.65
C SER A 265 -4.51 24.84 -25.93
N LYS A 266 -4.22 26.11 -25.57
CA LYS A 266 -2.91 26.74 -25.78
C LYS A 266 -1.95 26.54 -24.61
N TYR A 267 -2.41 25.95 -23.51
CA TYR A 267 -1.66 25.80 -22.26
C TYR A 267 -1.67 24.34 -21.81
N ASP A 268 -0.52 23.66 -21.88
CA ASP A 268 -0.38 22.20 -21.70
C ASP A 268 -0.69 21.64 -20.27
N ARG A 269 -1.15 22.49 -19.34
CA ARG A 269 -1.23 22.15 -17.90
C ARG A 269 -2.49 22.63 -17.18
N LEU A 270 -3.54 23.00 -17.91
CA LEU A 270 -4.74 23.53 -17.26
C LEU A 270 -5.61 22.46 -16.59
N ILE A 271 -6.28 22.88 -15.52
CA ILE A 271 -7.45 22.22 -14.93
C ILE A 271 -8.68 23.14 -15.07
N THR A 272 -9.80 22.58 -15.52
CA THR A 272 -11.06 23.30 -15.68
C THR A 272 -12.23 22.55 -15.06
N VAL A 273 -12.99 23.23 -14.21
CA VAL A 273 -14.25 22.72 -13.66
C VAL A 273 -15.37 23.71 -13.97
N GLY A 274 -16.41 23.23 -14.67
CA GLY A 274 -17.62 24.02 -14.86
C GLY A 274 -18.57 23.85 -13.68
N GLU A 275 -19.16 24.93 -13.20
CA GLU A 275 -20.30 24.83 -12.30
C GLU A 275 -21.61 24.85 -13.09
N ALA A 276 -22.49 23.89 -12.84
CA ALA A 276 -23.72 23.73 -13.60
C ALA A 276 -24.97 23.53 -12.71
N PRO A 277 -25.43 24.59 -12.00
CA PRO A 277 -26.64 24.53 -11.20
C PRO A 277 -27.90 24.30 -12.06
N PHE A 278 -29.03 24.05 -11.40
CA PHE A 278 -30.35 23.81 -12.01
C PHE A 278 -30.44 22.61 -12.98
N THR A 279 -29.37 21.82 -13.10
CA THR A 279 -29.25 20.74 -14.08
C THR A 279 -29.04 19.41 -13.36
N HIS A 280 -30.05 18.54 -13.40
CA HIS A 280 -29.97 17.17 -12.87
C HIS A 280 -29.95 16.11 -13.99
N ASP A 281 -30.12 16.52 -15.26
CA ASP A 281 -29.94 15.61 -16.39
C ASP A 281 -28.45 15.32 -16.62
N MET A 282 -28.08 14.09 -16.32
CA MET A 282 -26.74 13.56 -16.52
C MET A 282 -26.31 13.57 -17.99
N LYS A 283 -27.25 13.46 -18.95
CA LYS A 283 -26.94 13.53 -20.39
C LYS A 283 -26.57 14.94 -20.81
N ALA A 284 -27.25 15.97 -20.30
CA ALA A 284 -26.84 17.37 -20.49
C ALA A 284 -25.45 17.63 -19.87
N LEU A 285 -25.24 17.22 -18.61
CA LEU A 285 -23.98 17.48 -17.91
C LEU A 285 -22.78 16.70 -18.47
N SER A 286 -22.98 15.52 -19.03
CA SER A 286 -21.90 14.74 -19.64
C SER A 286 -21.26 15.45 -20.85
N GLN A 287 -22.03 16.22 -21.63
CA GLN A 287 -21.54 16.87 -22.85
C GLN A 287 -20.38 17.84 -22.57
N TYR A 288 -20.43 18.56 -21.44
CA TYR A 288 -19.37 19.48 -21.00
C TYR A 288 -18.00 18.81 -20.79
N VAL A 289 -17.98 17.50 -20.51
CA VAL A 289 -16.78 16.74 -20.09
C VAL A 289 -16.42 15.60 -21.04
N LEU A 290 -17.14 15.44 -22.16
CA LEU A 290 -16.79 14.45 -23.18
C LEU A 290 -15.44 14.83 -23.82
N PRO A 291 -14.44 13.93 -23.84
CA PRO A 291 -13.12 14.22 -24.43
C PRO A 291 -13.22 14.69 -25.90
N ASP A 292 -14.09 14.06 -26.69
CA ASP A 292 -14.32 14.37 -28.10
C ASP A 292 -14.98 15.75 -28.32
N ASN A 293 -15.65 16.30 -27.31
CA ASN A 293 -16.20 17.66 -27.38
C ASN A 293 -15.11 18.72 -27.20
N HIS A 294 -13.99 18.41 -26.55
CA HIS A 294 -12.92 19.37 -26.23
C HIS A 294 -13.46 20.64 -25.54
N GLU A 295 -14.25 20.46 -24.47
CA GLU A 295 -14.81 21.56 -23.67
C GLU A 295 -14.04 21.71 -22.34
N LEU A 296 -14.56 21.11 -21.25
CA LEU A 296 -14.02 21.22 -19.88
C LEU A 296 -13.46 19.87 -19.40
N ASN A 297 -12.71 19.88 -18.28
CA ASN A 297 -12.16 18.65 -17.70
C ASN A 297 -13.14 17.95 -16.74
N MET A 298 -13.94 18.70 -15.99
CA MET A 298 -14.94 18.18 -15.05
C MET A 298 -16.09 19.19 -14.83
N VAL A 299 -17.15 18.75 -14.14
CA VAL A 299 -18.33 19.57 -13.84
C VAL A 299 -18.82 19.33 -12.41
N PHE A 300 -19.22 20.40 -11.70
CA PHE A 300 -19.94 20.32 -10.43
C PHE A 300 -21.44 20.07 -10.69
N GLN A 301 -21.92 18.92 -10.21
CA GLN A 301 -23.35 18.60 -10.11
C GLN A 301 -23.90 19.00 -8.74
N PHE A 302 -25.17 19.39 -8.68
CA PHE A 302 -25.85 19.85 -7.45
C PHE A 302 -26.90 18.88 -6.92
N GLU A 303 -27.17 17.76 -7.61
CA GLU A 303 -28.22 16.83 -7.25
C GLU A 303 -28.06 16.23 -5.84
N LEU A 304 -26.81 15.95 -5.42
CA LEU A 304 -26.51 15.54 -4.04
C LEU A 304 -26.68 16.69 -3.03
N MET A 305 -26.39 17.93 -3.45
CA MET A 305 -26.56 19.14 -2.64
C MET A 305 -28.02 19.61 -2.58
N ASP A 306 -28.92 19.02 -3.37
CA ASP A 306 -30.37 19.29 -3.37
C ASP A 306 -31.22 18.15 -2.78
N ILE A 307 -30.59 17.12 -2.18
CA ILE A 307 -31.31 15.95 -1.62
C ILE A 307 -32.26 16.31 -0.46
N ASP A 308 -31.91 17.36 0.29
CA ASP A 308 -32.72 17.96 1.35
C ASP A 308 -33.50 19.20 0.87
N SER A 309 -33.70 19.33 -0.44
CA SER A 309 -34.64 20.24 -1.11
C SER A 309 -35.80 19.41 -1.69
N SER A 310 -37.06 19.85 -1.56
CA SER A 310 -38.23 19.13 -2.11
C SER A 310 -38.68 19.68 -3.46
N GLY A 311 -39.50 18.95 -4.22
CA GLY A 311 -39.91 19.34 -5.58
C GLY A 311 -40.52 20.75 -5.71
N GLN A 312 -41.44 21.12 -4.82
CA GLN A 312 -42.02 22.48 -4.74
C GLN A 312 -41.14 23.49 -3.99
N THR A 313 -40.01 23.06 -3.41
CA THR A 313 -39.07 23.93 -2.68
C THR A 313 -37.70 24.03 -3.36
N ARG A 314 -37.54 23.50 -4.58
CA ARG A 314 -36.39 23.84 -5.45
C ARG A 314 -36.33 25.34 -5.74
N ASP A 315 -37.49 26.00 -5.71
CA ASP A 315 -37.63 27.46 -5.86
C ASP A 315 -37.24 28.24 -4.58
N ASN A 316 -36.85 27.54 -3.51
CA ASN A 316 -36.50 28.12 -2.21
C ASN A 316 -35.51 27.23 -1.42
N PRO A 317 -34.19 27.39 -1.62
CA PRO A 317 -33.16 26.45 -1.13
C PRO A 317 -33.07 26.34 0.40
N LEU A 318 -33.58 27.33 1.14
CA LEU A 318 -33.50 27.39 2.61
C LEU A 318 -34.60 26.57 3.32
N VAL A 319 -35.52 25.92 2.60
CA VAL A 319 -36.54 25.04 3.19
C VAL A 319 -36.02 23.59 3.27
N PRO A 320 -35.84 23.01 4.47
CA PRO A 320 -35.22 21.69 4.62
C PRO A 320 -36.22 20.54 4.48
N ARG A 321 -35.83 19.50 3.74
CA ARG A 321 -36.50 18.18 3.70
C ARG A 321 -35.66 17.14 4.45
N LYS A 322 -36.31 16.17 5.09
CA LYS A 322 -35.61 14.94 5.54
C LYS A 322 -35.32 14.06 4.32
N TRP A 323 -34.07 13.63 4.19
CA TRP A 323 -33.58 12.69 3.19
C TRP A 323 -33.40 11.28 3.79
N LYS A 324 -33.23 10.28 2.93
CA LYS A 324 -32.93 8.89 3.29
C LYS A 324 -31.56 8.45 2.79
N LEU A 325 -30.92 7.49 3.46
CA LEU A 325 -29.63 6.97 3.00
C LEU A 325 -29.77 6.24 1.67
N THR A 326 -30.91 5.61 1.39
CA THR A 326 -31.25 5.04 0.08
C THR A 326 -31.23 6.09 -1.04
N GLU A 327 -31.85 7.26 -0.85
CA GLU A 327 -31.81 8.38 -1.81
C GLU A 327 -30.36 8.88 -2.01
N PHE A 328 -29.59 9.00 -0.92
CA PHE A 328 -28.19 9.47 -0.96
C PHE A 328 -27.27 8.50 -1.71
N LYS A 329 -27.45 7.19 -1.48
CA LYS A 329 -26.80 6.10 -2.22
C LYS A 329 -27.18 6.12 -3.69
N GLU A 330 -28.45 6.31 -4.02
CA GLU A 330 -28.95 6.28 -5.40
C GLU A 330 -28.29 7.38 -6.23
N VAL A 331 -28.25 8.62 -5.72
CA VAL A 331 -27.58 9.75 -6.37
C VAL A 331 -26.10 9.41 -6.62
N ILE A 332 -25.34 9.04 -5.59
CA ILE A 332 -23.91 8.71 -5.75
C ILE A 332 -23.71 7.54 -6.71
N ASN A 333 -24.51 6.48 -6.61
CA ASN A 333 -24.41 5.32 -7.49
C ASN A 333 -24.68 5.68 -8.94
N ARG A 334 -25.74 6.44 -9.24
CA ARG A 334 -26.01 6.94 -10.61
C ARG A 334 -24.80 7.69 -11.14
N TRP A 335 -24.32 8.70 -10.41
CA TRP A 335 -23.15 9.50 -10.82
C TRP A 335 -21.90 8.65 -11.02
N GLN A 336 -21.64 7.64 -10.19
CA GLN A 336 -20.47 6.78 -10.31
C GLN A 336 -20.55 5.72 -11.44
N ILE A 337 -21.74 5.32 -11.92
CA ILE A 337 -21.92 4.27 -12.95
C ILE A 337 -22.36 4.77 -14.34
N PHE A 338 -22.71 6.05 -14.48
CA PHE A 338 -23.34 6.58 -15.69
C PHE A 338 -22.46 6.48 -16.95
N LEU A 339 -23.10 6.20 -18.09
CA LEU A 339 -22.49 5.98 -19.42
C LEU A 339 -21.50 4.81 -19.55
N ARG A 340 -21.56 3.82 -18.65
CA ARG A 340 -20.69 2.63 -18.67
C ARG A 340 -20.76 1.79 -19.97
N GLU A 341 -21.95 1.61 -20.55
CA GLU A 341 -22.20 0.68 -21.66
C GLU A 341 -21.94 1.28 -23.05
N GLU A 342 -21.97 2.62 -23.20
CA GLU A 342 -21.83 3.31 -24.49
C GLU A 342 -20.35 3.53 -24.90
N GLY A 343 -19.40 2.86 -24.23
CA GLY A 343 -17.98 2.88 -24.58
C GLY A 343 -17.16 4.03 -23.97
N PHE A 344 -17.79 4.94 -23.22
CA PHE A 344 -17.13 5.96 -22.39
C PHE A 344 -16.32 5.37 -21.22
N TRP A 345 -16.50 4.06 -20.96
CA TRP A 345 -15.72 3.23 -20.02
C TRP A 345 -14.88 2.14 -20.71
N ASN A 346 -14.49 2.34 -21.98
CA ASN A 346 -13.19 1.79 -22.38
C ASN A 346 -12.13 2.47 -21.50
N ARG A 347 -11.24 1.71 -20.85
CA ARG A 347 -10.25 2.17 -19.84
C ARG A 347 -9.38 3.36 -20.28
N THR A 348 -9.39 3.67 -21.56
CA THR A 348 -8.81 4.88 -22.16
C THR A 348 -9.42 6.17 -21.60
N PHE A 349 -10.69 6.20 -21.20
CA PHE A 349 -11.35 7.45 -20.75
C PHE A 349 -12.22 7.22 -19.50
N LEU A 350 -12.34 8.26 -18.66
CA LEU A 350 -13.32 8.36 -17.59
C LEU A 350 -14.05 9.70 -17.79
N PRO A 351 -15.39 9.77 -17.76
CA PRO A 351 -16.08 11.03 -17.50
C PRO A 351 -15.77 11.46 -16.06
N LEU A 352 -15.24 12.67 -15.87
CA LEU A 352 -14.80 13.11 -14.55
C LEU A 352 -15.83 13.99 -13.84
N TYR A 353 -16.38 13.38 -12.81
CA TYR A 353 -17.20 14.01 -11.80
C TYR A 353 -16.30 14.57 -10.68
N SER A 354 -16.64 15.75 -10.19
CA SER A 354 -16.08 16.30 -8.95
C SER A 354 -16.66 15.58 -7.73
N VAL A 355 -15.82 15.11 -6.82
CA VAL A 355 -16.24 14.58 -5.52
C VAL A 355 -16.12 15.68 -4.48
N TYR A 356 -17.25 16.14 -3.96
CA TYR A 356 -17.36 17.16 -2.92
C TYR A 356 -18.66 16.99 -2.12
N ILE A 357 -18.66 17.37 -0.84
CA ILE A 357 -19.88 17.49 -0.01
C ILE A 357 -19.94 18.79 0.82
N GLN A 358 -18.96 19.70 0.65
CA GLN A 358 -18.95 21.07 1.15
C GLN A 358 -18.40 22.01 0.06
N ASN A 359 -18.83 23.26 0.08
CA ASN A 359 -18.20 24.41 -0.55
C ASN A 359 -18.73 25.69 0.16
N HIS A 360 -18.30 26.87 -0.27
CA HIS A 360 -18.69 28.16 0.30
C HIS A 360 -20.19 28.57 0.21
N ASP A 361 -21.03 27.78 -0.48
CA ASP A 361 -22.49 27.96 -0.60
C ASP A 361 -23.28 26.84 0.09
N GLN A 362 -22.62 25.87 0.73
CA GLN A 362 -23.24 24.68 1.31
C GLN A 362 -22.93 24.55 2.80
N ALA A 363 -23.95 24.24 3.61
CA ALA A 363 -23.79 23.98 5.03
C ALA A 363 -22.80 22.84 5.35
N ARG A 364 -22.21 22.85 6.55
CA ARG A 364 -21.14 21.93 6.94
C ARG A 364 -21.62 20.48 6.89
N CYS A 365 -20.84 19.61 6.23
CA CYS A 365 -21.25 18.23 5.98
C CYS A 365 -21.44 17.40 7.26
N VAL A 366 -20.76 17.75 8.35
CA VAL A 366 -20.88 17.05 9.63
C VAL A 366 -22.25 17.31 10.27
N SER A 367 -22.74 18.55 10.22
CA SER A 367 -24.09 18.93 10.66
C SER A 367 -25.18 18.45 9.71
N ARG A 368 -24.89 18.34 8.40
CA ARG A 368 -25.85 18.03 7.34
C ARG A 368 -26.05 16.53 7.05
N PHE A 369 -24.96 15.78 7.00
CA PHE A 369 -24.91 14.36 6.61
C PHE A 369 -24.37 13.43 7.70
N GLY A 370 -23.89 13.98 8.82
CA GLY A 370 -23.35 13.23 9.95
C GLY A 370 -24.08 13.55 11.25
N ASN A 371 -23.29 13.78 12.30
CA ASN A 371 -23.78 14.26 13.60
C ASN A 371 -22.67 15.10 14.23
N ASP A 372 -22.97 16.36 14.52
CA ASP A 372 -22.04 17.40 15.02
C ASP A 372 -22.02 17.52 16.55
N SER A 373 -22.79 16.70 17.27
CA SER A 373 -22.72 16.65 18.73
C SER A 373 -21.33 16.21 19.21
N ASN A 374 -20.89 16.74 20.35
CA ASN A 374 -19.57 16.47 20.95
C ASN A 374 -19.19 14.97 21.05
N ALA A 375 -20.17 14.06 21.11
CA ALA A 375 -19.93 12.62 21.19
C ALA A 375 -19.62 11.97 19.82
N TRP A 376 -20.09 12.54 18.71
CA TRP A 376 -20.06 11.92 17.38
C TRP A 376 -19.35 12.73 16.30
N ARG A 377 -19.15 14.05 16.51
CA ARG A 377 -18.57 15.02 15.57
C ARG A 377 -17.23 14.61 14.96
N GLU A 378 -16.40 13.91 15.72
CA GLU A 378 -15.11 13.40 15.24
C GLU A 378 -15.29 12.16 14.36
N THR A 379 -16.02 11.17 14.85
CA THR A 379 -16.25 9.88 14.17
C THR A 379 -17.04 10.04 12.88
N SER A 380 -18.09 10.87 12.89
CA SER A 380 -18.95 11.16 11.72
C SER A 380 -18.18 11.94 10.64
N ALA A 381 -17.40 12.95 11.01
CA ALA A 381 -16.53 13.67 10.07
C ALA A 381 -15.51 12.74 9.39
N LYS A 382 -14.86 11.85 10.16
CA LYS A 382 -13.94 10.84 9.61
C LYS A 382 -14.65 9.85 8.67
N MET A 383 -15.89 9.46 8.97
CA MET A 383 -16.69 8.58 8.12
C MET A 383 -17.03 9.26 6.78
N LEU A 384 -17.46 10.53 6.82
CA LEU A 384 -17.71 11.34 5.62
C LEU A 384 -16.44 11.59 4.79
N ALA A 385 -15.28 11.74 5.44
CA ALA A 385 -13.99 11.80 4.75
C ALA A 385 -13.67 10.46 4.04
N MET A 386 -13.94 9.31 4.67
CA MET A 386 -13.78 7.99 4.04
C MET A 386 -14.72 7.79 2.84
N LEU A 387 -15.96 8.31 2.90
CA LEU A 387 -16.89 8.31 1.76
C LEU A 387 -16.30 9.06 0.55
N GLN A 388 -15.73 10.24 0.75
CA GLN A 388 -15.22 11.08 -0.34
C GLN A 388 -13.93 10.51 -0.94
N ILE A 389 -12.93 10.19 -0.12
CA ILE A 389 -11.63 9.71 -0.61
C ILE A 389 -11.69 8.31 -1.25
N ALA A 390 -12.83 7.63 -1.19
CA ALA A 390 -13.04 6.33 -1.81
C ALA A 390 -14.00 6.36 -3.02
N GLN A 391 -14.40 7.54 -3.52
CA GLN A 391 -15.14 7.69 -4.78
C GLN A 391 -14.21 7.95 -5.99
N THR A 392 -14.72 7.66 -7.19
CA THR A 392 -14.08 7.97 -8.48
C THR A 392 -14.27 9.45 -8.78
N GLY A 393 -13.22 10.17 -9.17
CA GLY A 393 -13.28 11.60 -9.53
C GLY A 393 -12.21 12.46 -8.86
N THR A 394 -12.17 13.73 -9.22
CA THR A 394 -11.27 14.72 -8.60
C THR A 394 -11.85 15.15 -7.25
N LEU A 395 -11.06 15.10 -6.19
CA LEU A 395 -11.51 15.37 -4.82
C LEU A 395 -11.38 16.86 -4.49
N TYR A 396 -12.45 17.46 -3.95
CA TYR A 396 -12.46 18.79 -3.38
C TYR A 396 -12.66 18.70 -1.86
N VAL A 397 -11.89 19.48 -1.11
CA VAL A 397 -12.00 19.65 0.34
C VAL A 397 -12.23 21.13 0.60
N TYR A 398 -13.24 21.49 1.38
CA TYR A 398 -13.50 22.90 1.71
C TYR A 398 -12.81 23.32 3.01
N GLN A 399 -12.39 24.58 3.14
CA GLN A 399 -11.73 25.07 4.34
C GLN A 399 -12.56 24.82 5.62
N GLY A 400 -11.99 24.15 6.61
CA GLY A 400 -12.67 23.77 7.84
C GLY A 400 -13.26 22.36 7.84
N GLU A 401 -13.40 21.71 6.68
CA GLU A 401 -13.84 20.31 6.58
C GLU A 401 -12.79 19.34 7.13
N GLU A 402 -11.52 19.66 6.97
CA GLU A 402 -10.39 18.86 7.45
C GLU A 402 -10.26 18.86 8.97
N ILE A 403 -10.67 19.95 9.62
CA ILE A 403 -10.80 20.05 11.08
C ILE A 403 -12.22 19.72 11.57
N GLY A 404 -13.16 19.45 10.66
CA GLY A 404 -14.57 19.10 10.91
C GLY A 404 -15.39 20.18 11.63
N MET A 405 -15.32 21.43 11.16
CA MET A 405 -16.20 22.52 11.61
C MET A 405 -17.69 22.15 11.46
N ALA A 406 -18.51 22.62 12.40
CA ALA A 406 -19.96 22.46 12.42
C ALA A 406 -20.68 23.73 11.94
N ASN A 407 -21.98 23.63 11.66
CA ASN A 407 -22.84 24.79 11.44
C ASN A 407 -22.83 25.74 12.65
N ALA A 408 -23.21 27.00 12.43
CA ALA A 408 -23.48 27.92 13.51
C ALA A 408 -24.61 27.40 14.43
N PRO A 409 -24.52 27.64 15.75
CA PRO A 409 -25.49 27.12 16.70
C PRO A 409 -26.84 27.82 16.56
N ARG A 410 -27.91 27.11 16.89
CA ARG A 410 -29.31 27.59 16.78
C ARG A 410 -29.64 28.84 17.63
N SER A 411 -28.74 29.20 18.55
CA SER A 411 -28.79 30.41 19.38
C SER A 411 -28.35 31.69 18.67
N TRP A 412 -27.72 31.62 17.50
CA TRP A 412 -27.43 32.82 16.70
C TRP A 412 -28.72 33.41 16.15
N THR A 413 -28.83 34.74 16.19
CA THR A 413 -29.98 35.48 15.67
C THR A 413 -29.76 35.83 14.20
N ILE A 414 -30.76 36.39 13.53
CA ILE A 414 -30.68 36.68 12.08
C ILE A 414 -29.63 37.76 11.78
N GLU A 415 -29.31 38.62 12.74
CA GLU A 415 -28.30 39.69 12.62
C GLU A 415 -26.85 39.18 12.58
N GLU A 416 -26.61 37.89 12.84
CA GLU A 416 -25.28 37.25 12.75
C GLU A 416 -25.04 36.55 11.39
N TYR A 417 -26.03 36.61 10.49
CA TYR A 417 -25.96 36.06 9.13
C TYR A 417 -25.71 37.19 8.13
N GLU A 418 -24.52 37.28 7.55
CA GLU A 418 -24.16 38.35 6.61
C GLU A 418 -24.64 38.08 5.17
N ASP A 419 -25.07 36.85 4.85
CA ASP A 419 -25.46 36.48 3.49
C ASP A 419 -26.76 37.15 3.02
N ILE A 420 -26.65 37.99 1.97
CA ILE A 420 -27.79 38.73 1.41
C ILE A 420 -28.93 37.83 0.92
N ALA A 421 -28.64 36.61 0.47
CA ALA A 421 -29.69 35.65 0.09
C ALA A 421 -30.50 35.16 1.31
N THR A 422 -29.83 35.01 2.46
CA THR A 422 -30.46 34.68 3.74
C THR A 422 -31.29 35.86 4.27
N GLN A 423 -30.75 37.07 4.22
CA GLN A 423 -31.44 38.30 4.64
C GLN A 423 -32.68 38.60 3.79
N ASN A 424 -32.54 38.64 2.46
CA ASN A 424 -33.66 38.88 1.53
C ASN A 424 -34.78 37.84 1.71
N TYR A 425 -34.41 36.57 1.95
CA TYR A 425 -35.39 35.52 2.20
C TYR A 425 -36.14 35.73 3.51
N TYR A 426 -35.43 36.02 4.61
CA TYR A 426 -36.03 36.28 5.91
C TYR A 426 -36.96 37.49 5.88
N GLU A 427 -36.49 38.61 5.32
CA GLU A 427 -37.27 39.86 5.23
C GLU A 427 -38.55 39.67 4.40
N ARG A 428 -38.48 38.99 3.25
CA ARG A 428 -39.67 38.71 2.44
C ARG A 428 -40.72 37.92 3.23
N ILE A 429 -40.33 36.80 3.83
CA ILE A 429 -41.27 35.94 4.57
C ILE A 429 -41.83 36.68 5.80
N PHE A 430 -41.02 37.53 6.44
CA PHE A 430 -41.46 38.40 7.52
C PHE A 430 -42.54 39.39 7.06
N ILE A 431 -42.35 40.06 5.93
CA ILE A 431 -43.31 41.01 5.34
C ILE A 431 -44.61 40.30 4.92
N GLU A 432 -44.50 39.15 4.24
CA GLU A 432 -45.64 38.33 3.82
C GLU A 432 -46.48 37.89 5.02
N ARG A 433 -45.85 37.25 6.03
CA ARG A 433 -46.55 36.80 7.25
C ARG A 433 -47.13 37.96 8.05
N LYS A 434 -46.43 39.10 8.16
CA LYS A 434 -46.95 40.31 8.81
C LYS A 434 -48.23 40.83 8.13
N LYS A 435 -48.29 40.76 6.80
CA LYS A 435 -49.46 41.17 6.01
C LYS A 435 -50.63 40.19 6.15
N ASP A 436 -50.36 38.89 6.08
CA ASP A 436 -51.39 37.84 6.12
C ASP A 436 -51.95 37.58 7.52
N GLN A 437 -51.11 37.68 8.56
CA GLN A 437 -51.49 37.44 9.96
C GLN A 437 -51.91 38.72 10.70
N GLY A 438 -51.63 39.90 10.14
CA GLY A 438 -51.98 41.19 10.74
C GLY A 438 -51.26 41.50 12.06
N CYS A 439 -50.15 40.82 12.35
CA CYS A 439 -49.38 40.97 13.59
C CYS A 439 -48.03 41.65 13.32
N GLU A 440 -47.52 42.44 14.27
CA GLU A 440 -46.23 43.14 14.07
C GLU A 440 -45.02 42.21 14.17
N THR A 441 -45.16 41.07 14.87
CA THR A 441 -44.13 40.06 15.12
C THR A 441 -44.68 38.67 14.74
N PRO A 442 -44.64 38.29 13.45
CA PRO A 442 -45.01 36.94 13.03
C PRO A 442 -44.04 35.89 13.59
N ASP A 443 -44.52 34.64 13.74
CA ASP A 443 -43.63 33.51 14.05
C ASP A 443 -42.72 33.23 12.85
N MET A 444 -41.42 33.12 13.12
CA MET A 444 -40.33 32.88 12.16
C MET A 444 -39.48 31.67 12.57
N THR A 445 -39.93 30.86 13.54
CA THR A 445 -39.15 29.76 14.12
C THR A 445 -38.77 28.71 13.08
N ASP A 446 -39.69 28.35 12.19
CA ASP A 446 -39.49 27.43 11.07
C ASP A 446 -38.51 27.97 10.01
N VAL A 447 -38.54 29.28 9.75
CA VAL A 447 -37.62 29.97 8.84
C VAL A 447 -36.20 29.91 9.40
N LEU A 448 -36.03 30.24 10.68
CA LEU A 448 -34.74 30.17 11.39
C LEU A 448 -34.22 28.72 11.50
N ASP A 449 -35.11 27.73 11.66
CA ASP A 449 -34.79 26.30 11.64
C ASP A 449 -34.37 25.78 10.25
N GLY A 450 -34.74 26.48 9.18
CA GLY A 450 -34.27 26.24 7.81
C GLY A 450 -32.91 26.87 7.56
N ILE A 451 -32.76 28.15 7.91
CA ILE A 451 -31.51 28.92 7.87
C ILE A 451 -30.41 28.18 8.63
N GLN A 452 -30.64 27.75 9.87
CA GLN A 452 -29.65 27.03 10.68
C GLN A 452 -29.17 25.70 10.06
N LYS A 453 -29.94 25.10 9.14
CA LYS A 453 -29.54 23.87 8.45
C LYS A 453 -28.87 24.11 7.10
N LYS A 454 -29.26 25.17 6.38
CA LYS A 454 -28.95 25.32 4.94
C LYS A 454 -28.31 26.65 4.53
N ALA A 455 -28.16 27.62 5.43
CA ALA A 455 -27.55 28.92 5.09
C ALA A 455 -26.09 28.79 4.63
N ARG A 456 -25.71 29.62 3.65
CA ARG A 456 -24.36 29.66 3.07
C ARG A 456 -23.32 30.07 4.12
N ASP A 457 -23.71 30.94 5.03
CA ASP A 457 -22.90 31.48 6.13
C ASP A 457 -22.25 30.43 7.04
N HIS A 458 -22.84 29.23 7.17
CA HIS A 458 -22.21 28.12 7.91
C HIS A 458 -20.85 27.72 7.34
N ALA A 459 -20.64 27.94 6.03
CA ALA A 459 -19.37 27.74 5.35
C ALA A 459 -18.43 28.96 5.43
N ARG A 460 -18.98 30.16 5.68
CA ARG A 460 -18.28 31.44 5.56
C ARG A 460 -17.75 32.00 6.88
N THR A 461 -18.07 31.38 8.02
CA THR A 461 -17.44 31.70 9.31
C THR A 461 -15.91 31.60 9.24
N PRO A 462 -15.15 32.48 9.93
CA PRO A 462 -13.69 32.46 9.92
C PRO A 462 -13.06 31.12 10.32
N MET A 463 -11.98 30.75 9.64
CA MET A 463 -11.24 29.50 9.85
C MET A 463 -10.61 29.44 11.25
N GLN A 464 -10.76 28.28 11.89
CA GLN A 464 -10.41 28.10 13.30
C GLN A 464 -8.97 27.60 13.46
N TRP A 465 -8.01 28.51 13.50
CA TRP A 465 -6.58 28.17 13.60
C TRP A 465 -6.17 27.70 14.99
N ASN A 466 -6.54 28.42 16.05
CA ASN A 466 -6.15 28.10 17.43
C ASN A 466 -7.20 28.53 18.47
N GLU A 467 -6.87 28.42 19.76
CA GLU A 467 -7.76 28.77 20.88
C GLU A 467 -7.72 30.25 21.30
N SER A 468 -6.90 31.08 20.63
CA SER A 468 -6.81 32.51 20.94
C SER A 468 -8.05 33.27 20.45
N LYS A 469 -8.15 34.56 20.80
CA LYS A 469 -9.29 35.42 20.42
C LYS A 469 -9.53 35.33 18.90
N ASN A 470 -10.81 35.24 18.51
CA ASN A 470 -11.23 35.03 17.11
C ASN A 470 -10.57 33.80 16.45
N ALA A 471 -10.30 32.76 17.23
CA ALA A 471 -9.61 31.53 16.79
C ALA A 471 -8.24 31.74 16.14
N GLY A 472 -7.55 32.85 16.41
CA GLY A 472 -6.30 33.19 15.73
C GLY A 472 -6.44 33.48 14.23
N PHE A 473 -7.65 33.79 13.77
CA PHE A 473 -7.90 34.30 12.42
C PHE A 473 -7.46 35.77 12.26
N SER A 474 -7.72 36.61 13.27
CA SER A 474 -7.43 38.06 13.31
C SER A 474 -7.35 38.56 14.76
N ASP A 475 -6.56 39.61 15.06
CA ASP A 475 -6.52 40.24 16.39
C ASP A 475 -7.74 41.17 16.64
N VAL A 476 -8.35 41.72 15.57
CA VAL A 476 -9.48 42.67 15.64
C VAL A 476 -10.83 41.96 15.58
N SER A 477 -11.95 42.68 15.41
CA SER A 477 -13.24 42.01 15.18
C SER A 477 -13.26 41.50 13.73
N PRO A 478 -13.49 40.20 13.48
CA PRO A 478 -13.63 39.70 12.12
C PRO A 478 -14.90 40.25 11.45
N TRP A 479 -14.92 40.24 10.12
CA TRP A 479 -16.05 40.68 9.30
C TRP A 479 -17.34 39.87 9.55
N MET A 480 -17.19 38.61 9.96
CA MET A 480 -18.26 37.71 10.37
C MET A 480 -17.83 37.00 11.66
N ARG A 481 -18.78 36.74 12.57
CA ARG A 481 -18.52 36.06 13.84
C ARG A 481 -17.90 34.66 13.65
N VAL A 482 -16.94 34.32 14.51
CA VAL A 482 -16.34 32.97 14.59
C VAL A 482 -17.26 32.02 15.36
N ASN A 483 -17.35 30.75 14.96
CA ASN A 483 -18.17 29.77 15.67
C ASN A 483 -17.63 29.51 17.09
N ASP A 484 -18.52 29.45 18.07
CA ASP A 484 -18.18 29.44 19.50
C ASP A 484 -17.38 28.18 19.95
N ASP A 485 -17.33 27.15 19.10
CA ASP A 485 -16.60 25.89 19.32
C ASP A 485 -15.08 25.96 19.06
N TYR A 486 -14.57 27.09 18.54
CA TYR A 486 -13.15 27.26 18.18
C TYR A 486 -12.16 26.96 19.31
N THR A 487 -12.56 27.16 20.56
CA THR A 487 -11.75 26.86 21.76
C THR A 487 -11.38 25.37 21.89
N LYS A 488 -12.07 24.48 21.16
CA LYS A 488 -11.81 23.03 21.12
C LYS A 488 -11.53 22.52 19.72
N TRP A 489 -12.21 23.06 18.71
CA TRP A 489 -12.17 22.56 17.34
C TRP A 489 -11.36 23.48 16.44
N ASN A 490 -10.04 23.48 16.63
CA ASN A 490 -9.11 24.30 15.86
C ASN A 490 -7.92 23.48 15.31
N VAL A 491 -7.16 24.08 14.39
CA VAL A 491 -6.01 23.46 13.73
C VAL A 491 -4.92 23.09 14.75
N ASP A 492 -4.50 24.00 15.62
CA ASP A 492 -3.38 23.78 16.56
C ASP A 492 -3.66 22.63 17.55
N ALA A 493 -4.89 22.55 18.08
CA ALA A 493 -5.33 21.47 18.96
C ALA A 493 -5.33 20.12 18.25
N GLN A 494 -5.76 20.07 16.98
CA GLN A 494 -5.79 18.84 16.18
C GLN A 494 -4.43 18.48 15.57
N HIS A 495 -3.52 19.43 15.38
CA HIS A 495 -2.22 19.20 14.76
C HIS A 495 -1.41 18.15 15.52
N ASN A 496 -1.41 18.22 16.85
CA ASN A 496 -0.60 17.34 17.69
C ASN A 496 -1.35 16.05 18.12
N ASP A 497 -2.68 16.02 18.01
CA ASP A 497 -3.47 14.83 18.28
C ASP A 497 -3.53 13.91 17.05
N GLN A 498 -2.88 12.75 17.17
CA GLN A 498 -2.87 11.69 16.16
C GLN A 498 -4.24 11.01 15.95
N ALA A 499 -5.18 11.18 16.89
CA ALA A 499 -6.55 10.74 16.73
C ALA A 499 -7.44 11.78 16.02
N SER A 500 -7.00 13.02 15.83
CA SER A 500 -7.84 14.10 15.29
C SER A 500 -8.40 13.87 13.89
N VAL A 501 -9.40 14.67 13.50
CA VAL A 501 -9.95 14.64 12.13
C VAL A 501 -8.92 15.15 11.12
N LEU A 502 -8.11 16.16 11.50
CA LEU A 502 -7.02 16.69 10.67
C LEU A 502 -5.97 15.63 10.34
N GLN A 503 -5.46 14.91 11.34
CA GLN A 503 -4.48 13.85 11.13
C GLN A 503 -5.09 12.65 10.39
N PHE A 504 -6.39 12.40 10.58
CA PHE A 504 -7.10 11.39 9.79
C PHE A 504 -7.21 11.77 8.31
N TRP A 505 -7.52 13.02 7.97
CA TRP A 505 -7.52 13.51 6.59
C TRP A 505 -6.15 13.38 5.92
N LYS A 506 -5.07 13.82 6.59
CA LYS A 506 -3.68 13.62 6.11
C LYS A 506 -3.42 12.15 5.74
N LYS A 507 -3.83 11.23 6.63
CA LYS A 507 -3.70 9.78 6.40
C LYS A 507 -4.56 9.29 5.23
N LEU A 508 -5.81 9.74 5.12
CA LEU A 508 -6.72 9.39 4.02
C LEU A 508 -6.20 9.85 2.66
N LEU A 509 -5.71 11.09 2.55
CA LEU A 509 -5.17 11.64 1.30
C LEU A 509 -3.92 10.89 0.86
N LYS A 510 -3.03 10.54 1.79
CA LYS A 510 -1.88 9.65 1.53
C LYS A 510 -2.30 8.25 1.06
N ILE A 511 -3.38 7.70 1.64
CA ILE A 511 -3.94 6.41 1.23
C ILE A 511 -4.54 6.47 -0.18
N ARG A 512 -5.31 7.51 -0.50
CA ARG A 512 -5.88 7.74 -1.85
C ARG A 512 -4.77 7.81 -2.90
N LYS A 513 -3.70 8.56 -2.62
CA LYS A 513 -2.54 8.71 -3.52
C LYS A 513 -1.70 7.44 -3.70
N SER A 514 -1.69 6.52 -2.73
CA SER A 514 -0.96 5.24 -2.83
C SER A 514 -1.78 4.09 -3.43
N HIS A 515 -3.09 4.25 -3.60
CA HIS A 515 -3.98 3.18 -4.06
C HIS A 515 -4.77 3.63 -5.30
N ASP A 516 -4.25 3.34 -6.51
CA ASP A 516 -4.92 3.67 -7.78
C ASP A 516 -6.39 3.19 -7.81
N THR A 517 -6.71 2.07 -7.15
CA THR A 517 -8.06 1.51 -7.04
C THR A 517 -9.07 2.49 -6.42
N LEU A 518 -8.64 3.38 -5.52
CA LEU A 518 -9.48 4.42 -4.91
C LEU A 518 -9.67 5.63 -5.82
N VAL A 519 -8.80 5.83 -6.81
CA VAL A 519 -8.92 6.92 -7.80
C VAL A 519 -9.68 6.43 -9.03
N TYR A 520 -9.20 5.35 -9.65
CA TYR A 520 -9.60 4.88 -10.99
C TYR A 520 -10.47 3.61 -11.03
N GLY A 521 -10.70 2.93 -9.90
CA GLY A 521 -11.46 1.67 -9.92
C GLY A 521 -12.95 1.84 -10.22
N ASP A 522 -13.55 0.90 -10.95
CA ASP A 522 -14.99 0.77 -11.16
C ASP A 522 -15.75 0.78 -9.83
N PHE A 523 -16.78 1.62 -9.70
CA PHE A 523 -17.68 1.62 -8.54
C PHE A 523 -18.75 0.52 -8.65
N SER A 524 -19.12 -0.09 -7.54
CA SER A 524 -20.27 -1.00 -7.45
C SER A 524 -20.90 -0.93 -6.07
N LEU A 525 -22.13 -0.41 -5.99
CA LEU A 525 -22.91 -0.34 -4.75
C LEU A 525 -23.20 -1.74 -4.17
N ILE A 526 -23.22 -1.87 -2.85
CA ILE A 526 -23.56 -3.10 -2.12
C ILE A 526 -24.70 -2.77 -1.16
N ASP A 527 -25.76 -3.58 -1.18
CA ASP A 527 -26.95 -3.43 -0.32
C ASP A 527 -27.58 -2.03 -0.45
N ASP A 528 -28.12 -1.76 -1.63
CA ASP A 528 -28.68 -0.47 -2.06
C ASP A 528 -29.85 -0.01 -1.20
N GLN A 529 -30.70 -0.95 -0.75
CA GLN A 529 -31.90 -0.69 0.05
C GLN A 529 -31.64 -0.46 1.55
N ASN A 530 -30.39 -0.59 2.02
CA ASN A 530 -30.06 -0.49 3.44
C ASN A 530 -30.00 0.97 3.92
N GLU A 531 -30.80 1.33 4.92
CA GLU A 531 -30.88 2.71 5.45
C GLU A 531 -29.83 3.02 6.54
N GLU A 532 -29.03 2.04 6.96
CA GLU A 532 -28.05 2.19 8.06
C GLU A 532 -26.60 2.16 7.58
N VAL A 533 -26.29 1.34 6.56
CA VAL A 533 -24.92 1.08 6.11
C VAL A 533 -24.76 1.39 4.63
N PHE A 534 -23.82 2.27 4.29
CA PHE A 534 -23.35 2.48 2.93
C PHE A 534 -22.13 1.59 2.68
N ALA A 535 -22.32 0.54 1.87
CA ALA A 535 -21.24 -0.33 1.41
C ALA A 535 -21.06 -0.24 -0.11
N PHE A 536 -19.82 -0.30 -0.60
CA PHE A 536 -19.51 -0.40 -2.03
C PHE A 536 -18.14 -1.03 -2.29
N LYS A 537 -17.97 -1.59 -3.49
CA LYS A 537 -16.70 -2.11 -4.02
C LYS A 537 -16.10 -1.09 -5.01
N ARG A 538 -14.78 -0.95 -4.99
CA ARG A 538 -13.99 -0.34 -6.08
C ARG A 538 -13.17 -1.45 -6.74
N SER A 539 -13.15 -1.56 -8.06
CA SER A 539 -12.41 -2.64 -8.76
C SER A 539 -11.50 -2.07 -9.84
N LEU A 540 -10.20 -2.37 -9.82
CA LEU A 540 -9.23 -1.93 -10.82
C LEU A 540 -8.34 -3.10 -11.22
N GLU A 541 -8.59 -3.64 -12.42
CA GLU A 541 -7.94 -4.86 -12.93
C GLU A 541 -8.16 -6.05 -11.99
N ASP A 542 -7.10 -6.60 -11.39
CA ASP A 542 -7.18 -7.67 -10.39
C ASP A 542 -7.13 -7.18 -8.93
N ARG A 543 -7.03 -5.85 -8.73
CA ARG A 543 -7.12 -5.21 -7.41
C ARG A 543 -8.57 -4.79 -7.15
N SER A 544 -9.01 -4.87 -5.91
CA SER A 544 -10.27 -4.25 -5.46
C SER A 544 -10.12 -3.65 -4.06
N ALA A 545 -11.02 -2.73 -3.74
CA ALA A 545 -11.23 -2.22 -2.39
C ALA A 545 -12.70 -2.40 -2.01
N LEU A 546 -12.95 -2.62 -0.73
CA LEU A 546 -14.29 -2.76 -0.15
C LEU A 546 -14.43 -1.69 0.94
N VAL A 547 -15.45 -0.85 0.80
CA VAL A 547 -15.71 0.27 1.70
C VAL A 547 -17.06 0.06 2.36
N ILE A 548 -17.11 0.19 3.68
CA ILE A 548 -18.30 -0.06 4.49
C ILE A 548 -18.38 1.03 5.55
N LEU A 549 -19.47 1.80 5.56
CA LEU A 549 -19.68 2.98 6.38
C LEU A 549 -21.03 2.88 7.10
N ASN A 550 -21.03 2.89 8.43
CA ASN A 550 -22.26 3.07 9.20
C ASN A 550 -22.64 4.56 9.23
N PHE A 551 -23.89 4.88 8.92
CA PHE A 551 -24.44 6.24 8.95
C PHE A 551 -25.30 6.53 10.19
N THR A 552 -25.37 5.59 11.13
CA THR A 552 -26.15 5.70 12.38
C THR A 552 -25.26 5.91 13.59
N ASP A 553 -25.84 6.40 14.69
CA ASP A 553 -25.20 6.55 16.01
C ASP A 553 -25.19 5.26 16.85
N ARG A 554 -25.63 4.14 16.29
CA ARG A 554 -25.75 2.84 16.98
C ARG A 554 -24.88 1.76 16.35
N ASP A 555 -24.63 0.69 17.11
CA ASP A 555 -24.02 -0.52 16.59
C ASP A 555 -24.98 -1.23 15.61
N VAL A 556 -24.47 -1.61 14.43
CA VAL A 556 -25.21 -2.31 13.38
C VAL A 556 -24.49 -3.61 13.03
N GLU A 557 -25.24 -4.70 12.87
CA GLU A 557 -24.72 -5.97 12.34
C GLU A 557 -24.97 -6.03 10.83
N PHE A 558 -23.92 -5.83 10.04
CA PHE A 558 -23.99 -5.81 8.58
C PHE A 558 -23.53 -7.14 7.99
N LYS A 559 -24.43 -7.83 7.28
CA LYS A 559 -24.10 -9.05 6.56
C LYS A 559 -23.69 -8.72 5.12
N LEU A 560 -22.42 -8.96 4.79
CA LEU A 560 -21.96 -8.89 3.40
C LEU A 560 -22.75 -9.92 2.56
N PRO A 561 -23.39 -9.52 1.45
CA PRO A 561 -24.12 -10.47 0.62
C PRO A 561 -23.19 -11.55 0.05
N LEU A 562 -23.75 -12.70 -0.30
CA LEU A 562 -23.03 -13.70 -1.08
C LEU A 562 -22.87 -13.19 -2.52
N ALA A 563 -21.75 -13.48 -3.17
CA ALA A 563 -21.48 -13.01 -4.52
C ALA A 563 -22.53 -13.54 -5.51
N GLY A 564 -23.36 -12.64 -6.02
CA GLY A 564 -24.51 -12.96 -6.87
C GLY A 564 -25.51 -11.81 -6.92
N ASN A 565 -25.21 -10.80 -7.75
CA ASN A 565 -26.08 -9.72 -8.26
C ASN A 565 -25.20 -8.72 -9.04
N GLY A 566 -24.58 -9.13 -10.14
CA GLY A 566 -23.61 -8.32 -10.90
C GLY A 566 -22.25 -8.06 -10.22
N LEU A 567 -22.14 -8.31 -8.90
CA LEU A 567 -20.87 -8.31 -8.18
C LEU A 567 -20.05 -9.56 -8.50
N GLU A 568 -19.14 -9.46 -9.48
CA GLU A 568 -18.12 -10.48 -9.69
C GLU A 568 -17.19 -10.55 -8.45
N SER A 569 -17.21 -11.71 -7.80
CA SER A 569 -16.12 -12.14 -6.93
C SER A 569 -15.47 -13.37 -7.56
N PRO A 570 -14.17 -13.33 -7.84
CA PRO A 570 -13.36 -14.54 -7.86
C PRO A 570 -13.61 -15.27 -6.53
N SER A 571 -13.91 -16.57 -6.59
CA SER A 571 -14.15 -17.37 -5.40
C SER A 571 -12.87 -17.45 -4.55
N GLY A 572 -12.93 -16.97 -3.30
CA GLY A 572 -11.80 -16.98 -2.37
C GLY A 572 -10.94 -15.70 -2.32
N GLN A 573 -11.40 -14.57 -2.85
CA GLN A 573 -10.72 -13.27 -2.67
C GLN A 573 -10.95 -12.73 -1.25
N VAL A 574 -9.86 -12.59 -0.47
CA VAL A 574 -9.87 -12.09 0.92
C VAL A 574 -9.58 -10.59 0.93
N TYR A 575 -10.36 -9.82 1.70
CA TYR A 575 -10.14 -8.40 1.89
C TYR A 575 -9.44 -8.13 3.23
N ILE A 576 -8.33 -7.41 3.22
CA ILE A 576 -7.58 -7.01 4.41
C ILE A 576 -7.92 -5.56 4.77
N LEU A 577 -8.24 -5.31 6.04
CA LEU A 577 -8.50 -3.96 6.55
C LEU A 577 -7.27 -3.06 6.37
N LEU A 578 -7.43 -2.02 5.56
CA LEU A 578 -6.45 -0.96 5.32
C LEU A 578 -6.62 0.18 6.33
N LEU A 579 -7.86 0.57 6.63
CA LEU A 579 -8.16 1.67 7.55
C LEU A 579 -9.54 1.52 8.22
N SER A 580 -9.62 1.94 9.48
CA SER A 580 -10.87 2.27 10.18
C SER A 580 -10.73 3.65 10.84
N ASN A 581 -11.83 4.36 11.03
CA ASN A 581 -11.88 5.61 11.80
C ASN A 581 -11.83 5.39 13.33
N TYR A 582 -12.00 4.15 13.79
CA TYR A 582 -11.89 3.77 15.20
C TYR A 582 -10.50 3.22 15.55
N VAL A 583 -9.94 3.71 16.67
CA VAL A 583 -8.70 3.20 17.26
C VAL A 583 -8.92 1.75 17.77
N GLY A 584 -7.88 0.91 17.64
CA GLY A 584 -7.84 -0.43 18.22
C GLY A 584 -8.29 -1.59 17.31
N MET A 585 -8.84 -1.33 16.12
CA MET A 585 -8.94 -2.39 15.11
C MET A 585 -7.58 -2.67 14.48
N HIS A 586 -7.18 -3.94 14.44
CA HIS A 586 -5.91 -4.35 13.86
C HIS A 586 -5.97 -4.39 12.33
N ALA A 587 -5.01 -3.74 11.67
CA ALA A 587 -4.69 -4.01 10.26
C ALA A 587 -4.40 -5.52 10.12
N GLY A 588 -4.94 -6.15 9.07
CA GLY A 588 -5.01 -7.62 8.98
C GLY A 588 -6.33 -8.23 9.46
N THR A 589 -7.33 -7.44 9.85
CA THR A 589 -8.71 -7.96 10.00
C THR A 589 -9.23 -8.35 8.62
N GLU A 590 -9.54 -9.64 8.45
CA GLU A 590 -10.03 -10.26 7.21
C GLU A 590 -11.55 -10.01 7.07
N ALA A 591 -12.01 -9.63 5.88
CA ALA A 591 -13.41 -9.62 5.50
C ALA A 591 -13.63 -10.49 4.25
N GLU A 592 -14.72 -11.27 4.27
CA GLU A 592 -15.09 -12.21 3.21
C GLU A 592 -16.57 -12.03 2.85
N TRP A 593 -16.94 -12.29 1.59
CA TRP A 593 -18.34 -12.27 1.15
C TRP A 593 -19.16 -13.31 1.92
N GLY A 594 -20.38 -12.95 2.34
CA GLY A 594 -21.22 -13.79 3.21
C GLY A 594 -20.93 -13.68 4.71
N SER A 595 -19.84 -13.02 5.13
CA SER A 595 -19.54 -12.80 6.55
C SER A 595 -20.43 -11.73 7.19
N SER A 596 -20.63 -11.83 8.51
CA SER A 596 -21.29 -10.80 9.31
C SER A 596 -20.26 -9.90 9.99
N LEU A 597 -20.45 -8.59 9.87
CA LEU A 597 -19.57 -7.55 10.41
C LEU A 597 -20.36 -6.66 11.37
N ARG A 598 -20.00 -6.67 12.65
CA ARG A 598 -20.46 -5.64 13.59
C ARG A 598 -19.71 -4.33 13.34
N LEU A 599 -20.44 -3.26 13.07
CA LEU A 599 -19.98 -1.88 12.93
C LEU A 599 -20.48 -1.08 14.13
N ARG A 600 -19.65 -0.23 14.72
CA ARG A 600 -20.06 0.74 15.76
C ARG A 600 -20.72 1.97 15.14
N GLY A 601 -21.35 2.80 15.96
CA GLY A 601 -21.93 4.09 15.52
C GLY A 601 -20.91 4.93 14.72
N TYR A 602 -21.29 5.38 13.53
CA TYR A 602 -20.44 6.06 12.55
C TYR A 602 -19.13 5.34 12.17
N GLU A 603 -19.00 4.03 12.40
CA GLU A 603 -17.78 3.30 12.03
C GLU A 603 -17.65 3.14 10.51
N GLY A 604 -16.54 3.64 9.98
CA GLY A 604 -16.10 3.42 8.60
C GLY A 604 -14.94 2.44 8.53
N ARG A 605 -14.93 1.58 7.52
CA ARG A 605 -13.85 0.62 7.22
C ARG A 605 -13.56 0.59 5.73
N ILE A 606 -12.29 0.73 5.37
CA ILE A 606 -11.76 0.49 4.02
C ILE A 606 -10.89 -0.77 4.09
N TYR A 607 -11.19 -1.74 3.25
CA TYR A 607 -10.39 -2.94 3.03
C TYR A 607 -9.86 -2.95 1.60
N VAL A 608 -8.75 -3.63 1.35
CA VAL A 608 -8.20 -3.90 0.02
C VAL A 608 -8.06 -5.41 -0.20
N SER A 609 -8.24 -5.86 -1.44
CA SER A 609 -8.08 -7.27 -1.78
C SER A 609 -6.62 -7.69 -1.65
N ALA A 610 -6.36 -8.67 -0.79
CA ALA A 610 -5.10 -9.39 -0.81
C ALA A 610 -5.13 -10.37 -1.99
N THR A 611 -4.51 -9.99 -3.12
CA THR A 611 -4.29 -10.91 -4.24
C THR A 611 -3.07 -11.78 -3.88
N PRO A 612 -3.24 -13.09 -3.64
CA PRO A 612 -2.16 -13.90 -3.05
C PRO A 612 -0.92 -13.93 -3.96
N GLY A 613 0.17 -13.30 -3.51
CA GLY A 613 1.43 -13.16 -4.26
C GLY A 613 1.66 -11.80 -4.92
N LYS A 614 0.73 -10.85 -4.84
CA LYS A 614 0.85 -9.47 -5.36
C LYS A 614 0.91 -8.38 -4.27
N ASP A 615 1.08 -8.75 -3.00
CA ASP A 615 1.34 -7.78 -1.93
C ASP A 615 2.61 -6.97 -2.23
N GLU A 616 2.64 -5.70 -1.82
CA GLU A 616 3.86 -4.88 -1.89
C GLU A 616 4.99 -5.55 -1.08
N GLN A 617 6.09 -5.86 -1.77
CA GLN A 617 7.19 -6.65 -1.24
C GLN A 617 8.49 -5.86 -1.30
N LEU A 618 9.11 -5.64 -0.13
CA LEU A 618 10.32 -4.84 0.00
C LEU A 618 11.54 -5.77 0.02
N TYR A 619 12.36 -5.70 -1.03
CA TYR A 619 13.61 -6.48 -1.14
C TYR A 619 14.78 -5.69 -0.53
N ILE A 620 15.42 -6.25 0.49
CA ILE A 620 16.46 -5.57 1.27
C ILE A 620 17.77 -6.35 1.22
N SER A 621 18.84 -5.65 0.86
CA SER A 621 20.24 -6.09 0.95
C SER A 621 21.16 -5.04 1.63
N ASP A 622 20.60 -3.90 2.05
CA ASP A 622 21.33 -2.80 2.68
C ASP A 622 21.87 -3.19 4.08
N PRO A 623 23.18 -3.03 4.37
CA PRO A 623 23.76 -3.46 5.63
C PRO A 623 23.13 -2.83 6.88
N LEU A 624 22.77 -1.54 6.83
CA LEU A 624 22.26 -0.80 7.98
C LEU A 624 20.79 -1.14 8.24
N ALA A 625 19.98 -1.27 7.18
CA ALA A 625 18.61 -1.74 7.29
C ALA A 625 18.57 -3.18 7.83
N LEU A 626 19.46 -4.06 7.36
CA LEU A 626 19.59 -5.43 7.84
C LEU A 626 20.01 -5.50 9.31
N GLN A 627 20.91 -4.62 9.76
CA GLN A 627 21.28 -4.50 11.18
C GLN A 627 20.06 -4.13 12.05
N SER A 628 19.17 -3.26 11.57
CA SER A 628 17.90 -2.97 12.26
C SER A 628 16.99 -4.19 12.29
N ILE A 629 16.72 -4.81 11.14
CA ILE A 629 15.75 -5.92 10.98
C ILE A 629 16.18 -7.18 11.74
N LEU A 630 17.45 -7.58 11.65
CA LEU A 630 17.92 -8.87 12.15
C LEU A 630 18.42 -8.83 13.60
N VAL A 631 18.77 -7.66 14.13
CA VAL A 631 19.42 -7.54 15.45
C VAL A 631 18.71 -6.56 16.38
N LYS A 632 18.54 -5.30 15.96
CA LYS A 632 18.02 -4.24 16.83
C LYS A 632 16.53 -4.40 17.13
N ASP A 633 15.74 -4.57 16.09
CA ASP A 633 14.28 -4.48 16.11
C ASP A 633 13.63 -5.85 15.77
N GLN A 634 14.36 -6.96 15.97
CA GLN A 634 14.00 -8.31 15.49
C GLN A 634 12.57 -8.77 15.88
N ASP A 635 12.07 -8.37 17.06
CA ASP A 635 10.73 -8.74 17.54
C ASP A 635 9.60 -8.05 16.75
N ASN A 636 9.93 -7.01 15.96
CA ASN A 636 9.01 -6.34 15.04
C ASN A 636 9.00 -6.97 13.64
N PHE A 637 9.98 -7.83 13.33
CA PHE A 637 10.17 -8.45 12.02
C PHE A 637 10.19 -9.97 12.15
N GLU A 638 8.99 -10.57 12.23
CA GLU A 638 8.83 -12.02 12.43
C GLU A 638 8.69 -12.79 11.10
N GLU A 639 8.85 -14.12 11.16
CA GLU A 639 8.43 -15.04 10.11
C GLU A 639 6.98 -14.81 9.64
N THR A 640 6.72 -14.97 8.33
CA THR A 640 5.35 -14.93 7.80
C THR A 640 4.49 -16.03 8.44
N LYS A 641 3.20 -15.77 8.71
CA LYS A 641 2.26 -16.77 9.25
C LYS A 641 2.19 -18.02 8.37
N VAL A 642 2.22 -17.84 7.04
CA VAL A 642 2.26 -18.93 6.05
C VAL A 642 3.52 -19.80 6.21
N PHE A 643 4.68 -19.22 6.51
CA PHE A 643 5.91 -19.99 6.77
C PHE A 643 5.80 -20.82 8.06
N ILE A 644 5.34 -20.20 9.15
CA ILE A 644 5.17 -20.89 10.44
C ILE A 644 4.18 -22.05 10.34
N GLU A 645 2.97 -21.82 9.82
CA GLU A 645 1.93 -22.85 9.73
C GLU A 645 2.33 -24.00 8.78
N ASN A 646 2.97 -23.72 7.64
CA ASN A 646 3.46 -24.78 6.73
C ASN A 646 4.55 -25.63 7.39
N ASN A 647 5.54 -25.01 8.04
CA ASN A 647 6.60 -25.76 8.73
C ASN A 647 6.06 -26.55 9.93
N LYS A 648 5.06 -26.02 10.63
CA LYS A 648 4.39 -26.68 11.76
C LYS A 648 3.64 -27.96 11.35
N ILE A 649 3.03 -27.97 10.16
CA ILE A 649 2.40 -29.19 9.61
C ILE A 649 3.45 -30.24 9.23
N ILE A 650 4.56 -29.82 8.60
CA ILE A 650 5.54 -30.74 8.01
C ILE A 650 6.50 -31.31 9.07
N PHE A 651 7.02 -30.44 9.94
CA PHE A 651 8.08 -30.77 10.89
C PHE A 651 7.60 -30.86 12.34
N GLY A 652 6.42 -30.35 12.67
CA GLY A 652 5.89 -30.29 14.06
C GLY A 652 6.25 -28.99 14.79
N GLU A 653 6.12 -28.98 16.12
CA GLU A 653 6.41 -27.81 17.00
C GLU A 653 7.93 -27.60 17.23
N GLY A 654 8.73 -27.74 16.17
CA GLY A 654 10.18 -27.56 16.18
C GLY A 654 10.62 -26.09 16.06
N LEU A 655 11.92 -25.82 16.22
CA LEU A 655 12.46 -24.44 16.28
C LEU A 655 12.18 -23.58 15.01
N VAL A 656 11.98 -24.21 13.84
CA VAL A 656 11.65 -23.52 12.57
C VAL A 656 10.16 -23.13 12.48
N ALA A 657 9.32 -23.70 13.35
CA ALA A 657 7.87 -23.56 13.36
C ALA A 657 7.34 -22.78 14.57
N THR A 658 8.21 -22.14 15.36
CA THR A 658 7.83 -21.39 16.57
C THR A 658 8.35 -19.94 16.56
N VAL A 659 7.62 -19.04 17.23
CA VAL A 659 7.97 -17.61 17.38
C VAL A 659 7.88 -17.18 18.85
N GLY A 660 8.19 -15.91 19.14
CA GLY A 660 8.14 -15.34 20.50
C GLY A 660 8.90 -16.13 21.57
N GLU A 661 8.33 -16.15 22.79
CA GLU A 661 8.93 -16.82 23.96
C GLU A 661 9.07 -18.33 23.81
N LEU A 662 8.17 -19.00 23.08
CA LEU A 662 8.27 -20.44 22.83
C LEU A 662 9.56 -20.79 22.06
N HIS A 663 9.85 -20.02 21.00
CA HIS A 663 11.11 -20.14 20.28
C HIS A 663 12.32 -19.82 21.17
N LYS A 664 12.26 -18.80 22.03
CA LYS A 664 13.36 -18.48 22.97
C LYS A 664 13.63 -19.64 23.93
N LYS A 665 12.59 -20.26 24.51
CA LYS A 665 12.66 -21.48 25.33
C LYS A 665 13.30 -22.63 24.56
N GLN A 666 12.78 -22.98 23.39
CA GLN A 666 13.31 -24.07 22.57
C GLN A 666 14.78 -23.84 22.19
N ARG A 667 15.15 -22.61 21.80
CA ARG A 667 16.53 -22.25 21.46
C ARG A 667 17.47 -22.38 22.67
N LYS A 668 17.02 -21.99 23.87
CA LYS A 668 17.77 -22.15 25.13
C LYS A 668 18.11 -23.63 25.40
N MET A 669 17.15 -24.53 25.17
CA MET A 669 17.31 -25.97 25.38
C MET A 669 18.21 -26.66 24.35
N VAL A 670 18.18 -26.22 23.09
CA VAL A 670 18.97 -26.83 22.00
C VAL A 670 20.42 -26.31 21.95
N ASN A 671 20.67 -25.05 22.36
CA ASN A 671 22.00 -24.42 22.32
C ASN A 671 23.16 -25.23 22.97
N PRO A 672 23.01 -25.86 24.16
CA PRO A 672 24.10 -26.58 24.83
C PRO A 672 24.60 -27.83 24.09
N VAL A 673 23.76 -28.37 23.20
CA VAL A 673 24.07 -29.59 22.44
C VAL A 673 25.19 -29.32 21.42
N PHE A 674 25.21 -28.12 20.82
CA PHE A 674 26.22 -27.67 19.87
C PHE A 674 27.41 -26.97 20.55
N SER A 675 28.00 -27.59 21.57
CA SER A 675 29.18 -27.07 22.28
C SER A 675 30.48 -27.76 21.86
N LEU A 676 31.59 -27.01 21.88
CA LEU A 676 32.92 -27.42 21.37
C LEU A 676 33.36 -28.82 21.80
N HIS A 677 33.28 -29.11 23.09
CA HIS A 677 33.69 -30.41 23.63
C HIS A 677 32.87 -31.59 23.07
N ARG A 678 31.56 -31.37 22.83
CA ARG A 678 30.65 -32.39 22.29
C ARG A 678 30.93 -32.64 20.81
N LEU A 679 31.08 -31.57 20.03
CA LEU A 679 31.30 -31.67 18.58
C LEU A 679 32.65 -32.33 18.24
N ARG A 680 33.71 -32.06 19.01
CA ARG A 680 34.99 -32.80 18.89
C ARG A 680 34.82 -34.32 19.04
N SER A 681 33.87 -34.79 19.85
CA SER A 681 33.58 -36.22 20.02
C SER A 681 32.82 -36.87 18.85
N LEU A 682 32.30 -36.06 17.92
CA LEU A 682 31.59 -36.54 16.71
C LEU A 682 32.53 -36.80 15.52
N THR A 683 33.75 -36.26 15.55
CA THR A 683 34.77 -36.37 14.49
C THR A 683 34.93 -37.81 13.93
N PRO A 684 35.03 -38.87 14.75
CA PRO A 684 35.19 -40.24 14.23
C PRO A 684 33.97 -40.75 13.45
N ALA A 685 32.76 -40.30 13.79
CA ALA A 685 31.55 -40.66 13.05
C ALA A 685 31.54 -40.02 11.65
N PHE A 686 32.04 -38.79 11.52
CA PHE A 686 32.18 -38.13 10.22
C PHE A 686 33.23 -38.83 9.33
N TYR A 687 34.38 -39.26 9.88
CA TYR A 687 35.37 -40.04 9.12
C TYR A 687 34.84 -41.39 8.67
N ASN A 688 34.10 -42.12 9.53
CA ASN A 688 33.44 -43.37 9.15
C ASN A 688 32.55 -43.18 7.90
N VAL A 689 31.70 -42.14 7.91
CA VAL A 689 30.82 -41.84 6.77
C VAL A 689 31.60 -41.40 5.53
N ALA A 690 32.64 -40.57 5.69
CA ALA A 690 33.47 -40.09 4.58
C ALA A 690 34.29 -41.22 3.91
N HIS A 691 34.88 -42.13 4.69
CA HIS A 691 35.59 -43.29 4.15
C HIS A 691 34.67 -44.32 3.49
N ARG A 692 33.45 -44.52 4.01
CA ARG A 692 32.43 -45.34 3.33
C ARG A 692 32.00 -44.73 2.01
N LEU A 693 31.73 -43.41 1.98
CA LEU A 693 31.44 -42.66 0.76
C LEU A 693 32.55 -42.81 -0.29
N GLN A 694 33.81 -42.59 0.11
CA GLN A 694 35.00 -42.76 -0.73
C GLN A 694 35.08 -44.19 -1.32
N LYS A 695 34.92 -45.20 -0.47
CA LYS A 695 34.98 -46.61 -0.88
C LYS A 695 33.87 -46.98 -1.85
N SER A 696 32.63 -46.53 -1.60
CA SER A 696 31.48 -46.80 -2.48
C SER A 696 31.59 -46.13 -3.84
N ILE A 697 32.02 -44.85 -3.89
CA ILE A 697 32.31 -44.16 -5.16
C ILE A 697 33.41 -44.91 -5.93
N SER A 698 34.48 -45.33 -5.25
CA SER A 698 35.58 -46.11 -5.85
C SER A 698 35.10 -47.46 -6.42
N SER A 699 34.21 -48.17 -5.71
CA SER A 699 33.61 -49.42 -6.18
C SER A 699 32.79 -49.20 -7.45
N VAL A 700 31.91 -48.19 -7.45
CA VAL A 700 31.05 -47.86 -8.61
C VAL A 700 31.87 -47.51 -9.85
N ILE A 701 32.95 -46.73 -9.71
CA ILE A 701 33.86 -46.43 -10.83
C ILE A 701 34.55 -47.70 -11.32
N THR A 702 35.01 -48.57 -10.41
CA THR A 702 35.72 -49.82 -10.74
C THR A 702 34.79 -50.84 -11.41
N GLU A 703 33.54 -50.95 -10.96
CA GLU A 703 32.51 -51.81 -11.54
C GLU A 703 32.11 -51.33 -12.93
N ARG A 704 31.89 -50.02 -13.12
CA ARG A 704 31.62 -49.44 -14.45
C ARG A 704 32.78 -49.68 -15.42
N LYS A 705 34.03 -49.49 -14.99
CA LYS A 705 35.22 -49.81 -15.81
C LYS A 705 35.39 -51.30 -16.14
N ARG A 706 34.82 -52.21 -15.34
CA ARG A 706 34.80 -53.66 -15.63
C ARG A 706 33.63 -54.06 -16.55
N SER A 707 32.49 -53.38 -16.45
CA SER A 707 31.28 -53.64 -17.23
C SER A 707 31.32 -52.95 -18.61
N LYS A 708 32.06 -53.53 -19.57
CA LYS A 708 32.11 -53.09 -20.99
C LYS A 708 30.80 -53.23 -21.80
N THR A 709 29.65 -53.43 -21.15
CA THR A 709 28.35 -53.56 -21.80
C THR A 709 27.45 -52.36 -21.53
N SER A 710 27.32 -51.53 -22.55
CA SER A 710 26.32 -50.46 -22.65
C SER A 710 24.90 -51.02 -22.68
N GLY A 711 24.26 -51.11 -21.52
CA GLY A 711 22.81 -51.37 -21.41
C GLY A 711 21.99 -50.12 -21.78
N PRO A 712 20.83 -50.26 -22.46
CA PRO A 712 20.06 -49.15 -23.04
C PRO A 712 19.24 -48.34 -22.01
N GLY A 713 19.87 -47.95 -20.90
CA GLY A 713 19.22 -47.19 -19.81
C GLY A 713 20.14 -46.30 -18.97
N ASN A 714 21.48 -46.41 -19.12
CA ASN A 714 22.41 -45.50 -18.44
C ASN A 714 22.63 -44.24 -19.27
N VAL A 715 22.29 -43.08 -18.70
CA VAL A 715 22.26 -41.77 -19.38
C VAL A 715 23.58 -40.99 -19.24
N LEU A 716 24.50 -41.44 -18.37
CA LEU A 716 25.75 -40.76 -18.07
C LEU A 716 26.98 -41.51 -18.65
N PRO A 717 28.00 -40.79 -19.17
CA PRO A 717 29.29 -41.35 -19.61
C PRO A 717 30.02 -42.20 -18.55
N GLU A 718 30.96 -43.04 -19.00
CA GLU A 718 31.63 -44.08 -18.17
C GLU A 718 32.23 -43.56 -16.84
N ASN A 719 32.79 -42.34 -16.83
CA ASN A 719 33.41 -41.71 -15.66
C ASN A 719 32.52 -40.65 -14.96
N ASN A 720 31.29 -40.42 -15.42
CA ASN A 720 30.41 -39.38 -14.86
C ASN A 720 29.53 -39.94 -13.72
N ILE A 721 29.60 -39.31 -12.55
CA ILE A 721 28.81 -39.66 -11.37
C ILE A 721 27.98 -38.46 -10.92
N ASP A 722 26.71 -38.70 -10.59
CA ASP A 722 25.85 -37.71 -9.94
C ASP A 722 26.31 -37.51 -8.49
N MET A 723 27.16 -36.50 -8.28
CA MET A 723 27.72 -36.20 -6.97
C MET A 723 26.69 -35.59 -6.02
N ALA A 724 25.62 -34.95 -6.53
CA ALA A 724 24.58 -34.40 -5.66
C ALA A 724 23.82 -35.51 -4.91
N GLU A 725 23.57 -36.65 -5.57
CA GLU A 725 22.95 -37.81 -4.92
C GLU A 725 23.85 -38.41 -3.82
N TRP A 726 25.13 -38.63 -4.12
CA TRP A 726 26.07 -39.21 -3.14
C TRP A 726 26.30 -38.30 -1.92
N LEU A 727 26.39 -36.98 -2.13
CA LEU A 727 26.53 -36.01 -1.04
C LEU A 727 25.25 -35.89 -0.19
N ALA A 728 24.06 -35.97 -0.80
CA ALA A 728 22.79 -35.99 -0.08
C ALA A 728 22.64 -37.25 0.80
N ARG A 729 23.15 -38.40 0.35
CA ARG A 729 23.19 -39.64 1.15
C ARG A 729 24.19 -39.55 2.30
N ALA A 730 25.42 -39.08 2.02
CA ALA A 730 26.47 -38.95 3.03
C ALA A 730 26.11 -37.95 4.14
N THR A 731 25.50 -36.81 3.79
CA THR A 731 25.07 -35.81 4.79
C THR A 731 23.91 -36.32 5.66
N LEU A 732 22.97 -37.10 5.09
CA LEU A 732 21.93 -37.79 5.87
C LEU A 732 22.52 -38.83 6.84
N GLU A 733 23.46 -39.66 6.38
CA GLU A 733 24.11 -40.64 7.26
C GLU A 733 25.00 -39.95 8.33
N SER A 734 25.62 -38.81 8.00
CA SER A 734 26.38 -38.01 8.97
C SER A 734 25.49 -37.47 10.10
N ILE A 735 24.33 -36.89 9.79
CA ILE A 735 23.39 -36.43 10.84
C ILE A 735 22.71 -37.61 11.54
N GLY A 736 22.51 -38.74 10.85
CA GLY A 736 22.10 -40.01 11.45
C GLY A 736 23.07 -40.45 12.55
N GLN A 737 24.32 -40.77 12.19
CA GLN A 737 25.28 -41.34 13.14
C GLN A 737 25.71 -40.34 14.21
N ALA A 738 26.10 -39.12 13.83
CA ALA A 738 26.63 -38.13 14.76
C ALA A 738 25.55 -37.33 15.50
N GLY A 739 24.40 -37.09 14.86
CA GLY A 739 23.30 -36.34 15.43
C GLY A 739 22.31 -37.20 16.22
N LEU A 740 21.88 -38.30 15.62
CA LEU A 740 20.78 -39.12 16.15
C LEU A 740 21.21 -40.48 16.66
N GLY A 741 22.48 -40.85 16.49
CA GLY A 741 23.01 -42.20 16.74
C GLY A 741 22.16 -43.30 16.10
N TYR A 742 21.78 -43.08 14.83
CA TYR A 742 20.93 -43.94 14.00
C TYR A 742 21.54 -44.05 12.60
N SER A 743 21.41 -45.18 11.90
CA SER A 743 21.91 -45.34 10.51
C SER A 743 20.74 -45.31 9.53
N PHE A 744 20.73 -44.31 8.64
CA PHE A 744 19.73 -44.17 7.58
C PHE A 744 20.17 -44.91 6.32
N ASP A 745 21.43 -44.75 5.91
CA ASP A 745 21.94 -45.30 4.67
C ASP A 745 23.38 -45.79 4.90
N PRO A 746 23.61 -47.11 4.91
CA PRO A 746 24.95 -47.64 5.09
C PRO A 746 25.91 -47.30 3.94
N LEU A 747 25.47 -46.63 2.86
CA LEU A 747 26.27 -46.26 1.68
C LEU A 747 26.83 -47.44 0.87
N ASP A 748 26.68 -48.67 1.36
CA ASP A 748 27.26 -49.91 0.82
C ASP A 748 26.48 -50.50 -0.38
N SER A 749 25.32 -49.94 -0.76
CA SER A 749 24.52 -50.40 -1.91
C SER A 749 23.72 -49.26 -2.59
N PRO A 750 23.26 -49.43 -3.85
CA PRO A 750 22.39 -48.45 -4.51
C PRO A 750 20.96 -48.51 -3.97
N SER A 751 20.65 -47.54 -3.09
CA SER A 751 19.34 -47.11 -2.57
C SER A 751 18.27 -48.17 -2.25
N ASN A 752 17.91 -48.31 -0.97
CA ASN A 752 16.60 -48.90 -0.62
C ASN A 752 15.94 -48.34 0.66
N ASN A 753 16.43 -47.25 1.28
CA ASN A 753 15.74 -46.64 2.43
C ASN A 753 14.61 -45.68 1.97
N PRO A 754 13.34 -45.91 2.38
CA PRO A 754 12.22 -45.01 2.08
C PRO A 754 12.39 -43.57 2.59
N TYR A 755 13.10 -43.37 3.71
CA TYR A 755 13.31 -42.06 4.33
C TYR A 755 14.18 -41.14 3.46
N THR A 756 15.29 -41.64 2.92
CA THR A 756 16.18 -40.88 2.02
C THR A 756 15.46 -40.39 0.77
N ARG A 757 14.58 -41.23 0.19
CA ARG A 757 13.72 -40.86 -0.95
C ARG A 757 12.67 -39.81 -0.54
N THR A 758 12.09 -39.95 0.65
CA THR A 758 11.11 -39.02 1.22
C THR A 758 11.69 -37.61 1.38
N VAL A 759 12.87 -37.46 2.00
CA VAL A 759 13.46 -36.12 2.21
C VAL A 759 13.88 -35.48 0.87
N ARG A 760 14.54 -36.21 -0.03
CA ARG A 760 14.94 -35.71 -1.38
C ARG A 760 13.74 -35.14 -2.15
N MET A 761 12.58 -35.78 -2.04
CA MET A 761 11.37 -35.40 -2.77
C MET A 761 10.51 -34.36 -2.03
N LEU A 762 10.78 -34.06 -0.75
CA LEU A 762 9.99 -33.15 0.07
C LEU A 762 9.96 -31.73 -0.51
N ILE A 763 11.14 -31.12 -0.74
CA ILE A 763 11.23 -29.75 -1.28
C ILE A 763 10.62 -29.65 -2.70
N PRO A 764 10.95 -30.52 -3.67
CA PRO A 764 10.30 -30.50 -4.99
C PRO A 764 8.78 -30.67 -4.94
N THR A 765 8.28 -31.56 -4.07
CA THR A 765 6.84 -31.80 -3.92
C THR A 765 6.13 -30.58 -3.32
N MET A 766 6.75 -29.92 -2.33
CA MET A 766 6.27 -28.63 -1.82
C MET A 766 6.14 -27.58 -2.94
N PHE A 767 7.14 -27.46 -3.83
CA PHE A 767 7.06 -26.49 -4.94
C PHE A 767 5.86 -26.74 -5.87
N ARG A 768 5.55 -28.00 -6.19
CA ARG A 768 4.37 -28.36 -7.02
C ARG A 768 3.02 -27.94 -6.42
N ILE A 769 2.93 -27.76 -5.11
CA ILE A 769 1.71 -27.32 -4.40
C ILE A 769 1.76 -25.84 -3.96
N ALA A 770 2.64 -25.01 -4.55
CA ALA A 770 2.79 -23.60 -4.16
C ALA A 770 1.48 -22.78 -4.07
N PRO A 771 0.49 -22.90 -4.99
CA PRO A 771 -0.78 -22.19 -4.86
C PRO A 771 -1.62 -22.67 -3.67
N LEU A 772 -1.70 -23.99 -3.45
CA LEU A 772 -2.43 -24.58 -2.32
C LEU A 772 -1.82 -24.22 -0.96
N ARG A 773 -0.49 -24.00 -0.89
CA ARG A 773 0.20 -23.62 0.36
C ARG A 773 -0.18 -22.24 0.90
N LEU A 774 -0.88 -21.42 0.12
CA LEU A 774 -1.46 -20.14 0.55
C LEU A 774 -2.75 -20.36 1.37
N LEU A 775 -3.45 -21.48 1.15
CA LEU A 775 -4.63 -21.89 1.91
C LEU A 775 -4.29 -22.56 3.25
N THR A 776 -3.02 -22.90 3.51
CA THR A 776 -2.60 -23.60 4.74
C THR A 776 -3.10 -22.96 6.04
N PRO A 777 -3.05 -21.62 6.25
CA PRO A 777 -3.55 -21.00 7.48
C PRO A 777 -5.08 -21.11 7.68
N PHE A 778 -5.83 -21.37 6.61
CA PHE A 778 -7.26 -21.67 6.66
C PHE A 778 -7.47 -23.16 6.96
N ILE A 779 -6.68 -24.02 6.32
CA ILE A 779 -6.70 -25.47 6.57
C ILE A 779 -6.37 -25.76 8.04
N THR A 780 -5.44 -25.06 8.70
CA THR A 780 -5.15 -25.31 10.13
C THR A 780 -6.25 -24.87 11.09
N ARG A 781 -7.13 -23.93 10.68
CA ARG A 781 -8.34 -23.53 11.42
C ARG A 781 -9.49 -24.55 11.30
N LEU A 782 -9.49 -25.44 10.30
CA LEU A 782 -10.55 -26.43 10.04
C LEU A 782 -10.52 -27.62 11.03
N GLY A 783 -10.82 -27.36 12.31
CA GLY A 783 -11.09 -28.40 13.30
C GLY A 783 -9.88 -29.27 13.73
N PRO A 784 -10.13 -30.40 14.43
CA PRO A 784 -9.07 -31.22 15.00
C PRO A 784 -8.11 -31.80 13.93
N PRO A 785 -6.84 -32.10 14.27
CA PRO A 785 -5.89 -32.70 13.33
C PRO A 785 -6.41 -33.96 12.64
N ALA A 786 -7.17 -34.80 13.36
CA ALA A 786 -7.80 -36.00 12.81
C ALA A 786 -8.85 -35.70 11.72
N PHE A 787 -9.63 -34.62 11.87
CA PHE A 787 -10.61 -34.19 10.87
C PHE A 787 -9.93 -33.63 9.62
N ARG A 788 -8.87 -32.83 9.78
CA ARG A 788 -8.04 -32.33 8.67
C ARG A 788 -7.39 -33.48 7.89
N ARG A 789 -6.89 -34.49 8.61
CA ARG A 789 -6.33 -35.72 8.05
C ARG A 789 -7.37 -36.58 7.32
N PHE A 790 -8.63 -36.57 7.77
CA PHE A 790 -9.75 -37.19 7.07
C PHE A 790 -10.09 -36.46 5.77
N LEU A 791 -10.22 -35.12 5.80
CA LEU A 791 -10.47 -34.30 4.59
C LEU A 791 -9.39 -34.49 3.53
N LEU A 792 -8.12 -34.58 3.93
CA LEU A 792 -7.00 -34.84 3.00
C LEU A 792 -7.16 -36.16 2.23
N ASN A 793 -7.92 -37.15 2.69
CA ASN A 793 -8.16 -38.39 1.93
C ASN A 793 -9.02 -38.16 0.67
N PHE A 794 -9.79 -37.07 0.61
CA PHE A 794 -10.70 -36.74 -0.49
C PHE A 794 -10.11 -35.75 -1.49
N VAL A 795 -8.87 -35.28 -1.28
CA VAL A 795 -8.20 -34.32 -2.18
C VAL A 795 -7.50 -35.09 -3.32
N PRO A 796 -7.96 -35.00 -4.59
CA PRO A 796 -7.46 -35.82 -5.70
C PRO A 796 -6.17 -35.25 -6.32
N ILE A 797 -5.32 -34.60 -5.53
CA ILE A 797 -4.07 -33.98 -5.98
C ILE A 797 -2.90 -34.88 -5.57
N GLU A 798 -2.25 -35.50 -6.56
CA GLU A 798 -1.14 -36.44 -6.36
C GLU A 798 -0.06 -35.88 -5.43
N ALA A 799 0.39 -34.63 -5.68
CA ALA A 799 1.41 -33.98 -4.88
C ALA A 799 1.01 -33.74 -3.40
N VAL A 800 -0.30 -33.61 -3.10
CA VAL A 800 -0.81 -33.49 -1.72
C VAL A 800 -0.81 -34.85 -1.02
N GLN A 801 -1.23 -35.92 -1.71
CA GLN A 801 -1.13 -37.28 -1.17
C GLN A 801 0.33 -37.70 -0.94
N LEU A 802 1.21 -37.32 -1.87
CA LEU A 802 2.64 -37.57 -1.78
C LEU A 802 3.26 -36.84 -0.58
N LEU A 803 2.94 -35.55 -0.36
CA LEU A 803 3.39 -34.79 0.81
C LEU A 803 2.89 -35.42 2.13
N LYS A 804 1.63 -35.89 2.16
CA LYS A 804 1.07 -36.59 3.32
C LYS A 804 1.82 -37.89 3.62
N GLN A 805 2.11 -38.71 2.59
CA GLN A 805 2.90 -39.93 2.74
C GLN A 805 4.32 -39.64 3.25
N MET A 806 4.94 -38.56 2.77
CA MET A 806 6.26 -38.10 3.24
C MET A 806 6.23 -37.69 4.71
N SER A 807 5.27 -36.85 5.11
CA SER A 807 5.09 -36.44 6.51
C SER A 807 4.82 -37.64 7.43
N ASP A 808 3.99 -38.60 7.00
CA ASP A 808 3.73 -39.84 7.74
C ASP A 808 4.99 -40.71 7.90
N GLN A 809 5.82 -40.82 6.86
CA GLN A 809 7.09 -41.56 6.95
C GLN A 809 8.09 -40.84 7.87
N MET A 810 8.16 -39.51 7.82
CA MET A 810 9.03 -38.71 8.68
C MET A 810 8.63 -38.83 10.16
N ASP A 811 7.34 -38.69 10.48
CA ASP A 811 6.81 -38.82 11.84
C ASP A 811 7.06 -40.22 12.43
N ARG A 812 6.88 -41.30 11.64
CA ARG A 812 7.19 -42.67 12.06
C ARG A 812 8.66 -42.84 12.41
N THR A 813 9.57 -42.49 11.49
CA THR A 813 11.00 -42.67 11.71
C THR A 813 11.53 -41.78 12.85
N CYS A 814 10.99 -40.57 13.04
CA CYS A 814 11.33 -39.75 14.21
C CYS A 814 10.84 -40.37 15.53
N LYS A 815 9.68 -41.04 15.55
CA LYS A 815 9.19 -41.78 16.71
C LYS A 815 10.02 -43.04 16.99
N GLU A 816 10.40 -43.78 15.94
CA GLU A 816 11.30 -44.94 16.04
C GLU A 816 12.64 -44.53 16.69
N ILE A 817 13.30 -43.49 16.17
CA ILE A 817 14.56 -42.95 16.71
C ILE A 817 14.41 -42.50 18.18
N LEU A 818 13.35 -41.75 18.51
CA LEU A 818 13.10 -41.28 19.88
C LEU A 818 12.84 -42.44 20.85
N HIS A 819 12.11 -43.46 20.40
CA HIS A 819 11.77 -44.65 21.17
C HIS A 819 13.01 -45.52 21.42
N GLU A 820 13.79 -45.83 20.38
CA GLU A 820 15.06 -46.57 20.50
C GLU A 820 16.03 -45.89 21.47
N LYS A 821 16.17 -44.55 21.41
CA LYS A 821 17.06 -43.80 22.32
C LYS A 821 16.59 -43.77 23.77
N ARG A 822 15.29 -43.83 24.04
CA ARG A 822 14.77 -44.02 25.41
C ARG A 822 14.98 -45.44 25.92
N HIS A 823 14.76 -46.45 25.08
CA HIS A 823 14.84 -47.87 25.49
C HIS A 823 16.27 -48.43 25.56
N SER A 824 17.26 -47.81 24.92
CA SER A 824 18.68 -48.21 24.98
C SER A 824 19.41 -47.83 26.29
N GLY A 825 18.67 -47.54 27.37
CA GLY A 825 19.22 -47.37 28.72
C GLY A 825 19.91 -46.03 28.99
N VAL A 826 19.69 -45.02 28.15
CA VAL A 826 20.21 -43.65 28.36
C VAL A 826 19.48 -42.91 29.48
N VAL A 827 18.29 -43.39 29.87
CA VAL A 827 17.40 -42.85 30.89
C VAL A 827 16.89 -43.99 31.79
N ASP A 828 17.02 -43.85 33.11
CA ASP A 828 16.48 -44.81 34.09
C ASP A 828 15.01 -44.48 34.45
N PRO A 829 14.06 -45.43 34.41
CA PRO A 829 12.65 -45.14 34.70
C PRO A 829 12.34 -44.69 36.13
N ALA A 830 13.27 -44.84 37.10
CA ALA A 830 13.04 -44.59 38.52
C ALA A 830 13.67 -43.29 39.06
N GLY A 831 14.48 -42.58 38.27
CA GLY A 831 15.01 -41.26 38.63
C GLY A 831 16.08 -41.25 39.75
N TYR A 832 16.70 -42.40 40.06
CA TYR A 832 17.73 -42.52 41.11
C TYR A 832 19.04 -43.14 40.60
N GLY A 833 19.94 -42.29 40.10
CA GLY A 833 21.37 -42.60 40.01
C GLY A 833 21.86 -43.24 38.70
N PHE A 834 22.90 -42.64 38.12
CA PHE A 834 23.59 -43.13 36.92
C PHE A 834 24.48 -44.33 37.26
N ASN A 835 24.21 -45.51 36.68
CA ASN A 835 25.14 -46.65 36.69
C ASN A 835 25.90 -46.75 35.36
N GLY A 836 27.15 -46.27 35.35
CA GLY A 836 28.05 -46.39 34.20
C GLY A 836 28.58 -47.82 34.03
N LYS A 837 27.75 -48.72 33.48
CA LYS A 837 28.11 -49.98 32.80
C LYS A 837 26.85 -50.69 32.28
N GLY A 838 26.48 -50.44 31.03
CA GLY A 838 25.52 -51.23 30.25
C GLY A 838 26.25 -51.90 29.09
N SER A 839 26.10 -53.22 28.94
CA SER A 839 26.88 -54.02 27.99
C SER A 839 26.05 -54.50 26.80
N SER A 840 26.31 -53.98 25.61
CA SER A 840 26.13 -54.66 24.32
C SER A 840 26.86 -53.89 23.20
N SER A 841 27.41 -54.61 22.22
CA SER A 841 28.32 -54.06 21.19
C SER A 841 27.64 -53.35 20.02
N ASP A 842 26.32 -53.17 20.06
CA ASP A 842 25.50 -52.83 18.86
C ASP A 842 24.82 -51.45 18.91
N THR A 843 25.09 -50.60 19.91
CA THR A 843 24.49 -49.25 19.98
C THR A 843 25.37 -48.18 19.30
N LEU A 844 24.96 -47.71 18.12
CA LEU A 844 25.64 -46.60 17.45
C LEU A 844 25.60 -45.32 18.32
N GLY A 845 26.77 -44.73 18.53
CA GLY A 845 26.94 -43.40 19.12
C GLY A 845 27.31 -43.36 20.62
N ASP A 846 27.37 -44.49 21.33
CA ASP A 846 27.92 -44.60 22.71
C ASP A 846 27.34 -43.54 23.71
N GLY A 847 26.08 -43.15 23.50
CA GLY A 847 25.39 -42.10 24.28
C GLY A 847 26.00 -40.69 24.17
N LYS A 848 26.75 -40.39 23.10
CA LYS A 848 27.43 -39.11 22.83
C LYS A 848 26.80 -38.31 21.68
N ASP A 849 25.79 -38.86 21.01
CA ASP A 849 25.04 -38.18 19.94
C ASP A 849 24.20 -36.99 20.45
N ILE A 850 23.89 -36.05 19.54
CA ILE A 850 23.13 -34.82 19.81
C ILE A 850 21.79 -35.11 20.48
N MET A 851 21.07 -36.15 20.05
CA MET A 851 19.74 -36.47 20.58
C MET A 851 19.79 -37.00 22.02
N SER A 852 20.70 -37.93 22.32
CA SER A 852 20.97 -38.42 23.68
C SER A 852 21.32 -37.28 24.65
N ILE A 853 21.99 -36.24 24.14
CA ILE A 853 22.38 -35.06 24.92
C ILE A 853 21.20 -34.11 25.13
N LEU A 854 20.36 -33.88 24.10
CA LEU A 854 19.14 -33.09 24.21
C LEU A 854 18.17 -33.71 25.22
N LEU A 855 18.01 -35.03 25.22
CA LEU A 855 17.17 -35.76 26.18
C LEU A 855 17.64 -35.56 27.62
N ARG A 856 18.93 -35.78 27.91
CA ARG A 856 19.51 -35.53 29.24
C ARG A 856 19.36 -34.08 29.69
N ALA A 857 19.53 -33.12 28.77
CA ALA A 857 19.33 -31.70 29.07
C ALA A 857 17.86 -31.38 29.36
N ASN A 858 16.92 -32.03 28.66
CA ASN A 858 15.48 -31.88 28.86
C ASN A 858 15.00 -32.45 30.19
N GLU A 859 15.54 -33.58 30.62
CA GLU A 859 15.21 -34.18 31.92
C GLU A 859 15.80 -33.39 33.09
N ALA A 860 17.01 -32.84 32.93
CA ALA A 860 17.66 -32.00 33.93
C ALA A 860 17.06 -30.58 34.07
N ALA A 861 16.21 -30.15 33.14
CA ALA A 861 15.58 -28.83 33.18
C ALA A 861 14.36 -28.78 34.11
N ASP A 862 14.10 -27.59 34.67
CA ASP A 862 12.90 -27.28 35.45
C ASP A 862 11.64 -27.58 34.64
N GLU A 863 10.56 -28.02 35.31
CA GLU A 863 9.29 -28.44 34.69
C GLU A 863 8.74 -27.43 33.66
N LYS A 864 8.89 -26.12 33.93
CA LYS A 864 8.46 -25.04 33.02
C LYS A 864 9.35 -24.90 31.78
N GLU A 865 10.63 -25.26 31.86
CA GLU A 865 11.60 -25.20 30.76
C GLU A 865 11.69 -26.49 29.95
N ARG A 866 11.16 -27.62 30.45
CA ARG A 866 11.09 -28.89 29.69
C ARG A 866 10.31 -28.75 28.39
N LEU A 867 10.83 -29.37 27.34
CA LEU A 867 10.18 -29.62 26.06
C LEU A 867 9.23 -30.82 26.18
N SER A 868 8.03 -30.67 25.66
CA SER A 868 7.06 -31.77 25.50
C SER A 868 7.51 -32.77 24.42
N GLU A 869 6.89 -33.94 24.39
CA GLU A 869 7.19 -34.98 23.40
C GLU A 869 6.95 -34.52 21.96
N ALA A 870 5.91 -33.73 21.72
CA ALA A 870 5.64 -33.14 20.40
C ALA A 870 6.72 -32.12 19.98
N GLU A 871 7.26 -31.35 20.91
CA GLU A 871 8.36 -30.43 20.64
C GLU A 871 9.68 -31.18 20.40
N LEU A 872 9.96 -32.26 21.15
CA LEU A 872 11.13 -33.11 20.96
C LEU A 872 11.12 -33.77 19.57
N LEU A 873 10.00 -34.38 19.16
CA LEU A 873 9.82 -34.91 17.80
C LEU A 873 10.00 -33.80 16.75
N GLY A 874 9.50 -32.59 17.05
CA GLY A 874 9.70 -31.40 16.24
C GLY A 874 11.18 -31.03 16.05
N GLN A 875 12.01 -31.13 17.09
CA GLN A 875 13.44 -30.87 16.98
C GLN A 875 14.16 -31.95 16.14
N VAL A 876 13.80 -33.23 16.24
CA VAL A 876 14.41 -34.31 15.41
C VAL A 876 14.21 -34.01 13.92
N ASN A 877 12.98 -33.70 13.51
CA ASN A 877 12.67 -33.30 12.14
C ASN A 877 13.47 -32.08 11.68
N VAL A 878 13.55 -31.04 12.51
CA VAL A 878 14.29 -29.79 12.21
C VAL A 878 15.80 -30.05 12.09
N LEU A 879 16.37 -30.91 12.92
CA LEU A 879 17.80 -31.26 12.88
C LEU A 879 18.18 -31.99 11.59
N ILE A 880 17.38 -32.98 11.18
CA ILE A 880 17.60 -33.73 9.94
C ILE A 880 17.49 -32.80 8.72
N PHE A 881 16.37 -32.08 8.61
CA PHE A 881 16.12 -31.16 7.49
C PHE A 881 17.18 -30.05 7.39
N GLY A 882 17.54 -29.45 8.53
CA GLY A 882 18.53 -28.38 8.58
C GLY A 882 19.94 -28.84 8.19
N ALA A 883 20.35 -30.04 8.62
CA ALA A 883 21.71 -30.54 8.43
C ALA A 883 21.94 -31.24 7.07
N GLN A 884 20.92 -31.87 6.48
CA GLN A 884 21.07 -32.61 5.22
C GLN A 884 21.16 -31.67 4.00
N ASP A 885 20.04 -31.10 3.57
CA ASP A 885 19.93 -30.45 2.26
C ASP A 885 20.83 -29.22 2.11
N THR A 886 21.01 -28.44 3.19
CA THR A 886 21.87 -27.25 3.15
C THR A 886 23.35 -27.62 3.01
N THR A 887 23.81 -28.66 3.71
CA THR A 887 25.19 -29.16 3.65
C THR A 887 25.46 -29.87 2.32
N ALA A 888 24.51 -30.67 1.83
CA ALA A 888 24.61 -31.35 0.54
C ALA A 888 24.71 -30.34 -0.62
N SER A 889 23.90 -29.27 -0.58
CA SER A 889 23.96 -28.16 -1.53
C SER A 889 25.31 -27.44 -1.50
N ALA A 890 25.83 -27.12 -0.30
CA ALA A 890 27.13 -26.48 -0.13
C ALA A 890 28.29 -27.35 -0.67
N LEU A 891 28.36 -28.63 -0.28
CA LEU A 891 29.36 -29.58 -0.76
C LEU A 891 29.26 -29.76 -2.29
N SER A 892 28.06 -29.87 -2.83
CA SER A 892 27.83 -30.00 -4.28
C SER A 892 28.39 -28.78 -5.01
N ARG A 893 28.13 -27.57 -4.49
CA ARG A 893 28.66 -26.32 -5.05
C ARG A 893 30.20 -26.27 -4.98
N MET A 894 30.81 -26.68 -3.87
CA MET A 894 32.26 -26.71 -3.72
C MET A 894 32.91 -27.65 -4.74
N ILE A 895 32.41 -28.88 -4.88
CA ILE A 895 32.93 -29.84 -5.86
C ILE A 895 32.71 -29.36 -7.30
N TYR A 896 31.55 -28.77 -7.61
CA TYR A 896 31.29 -28.18 -8.93
C TYR A 896 32.26 -27.04 -9.26
N LEU A 897 32.52 -26.12 -8.31
CA LEU A 897 33.46 -25.03 -8.55
C LEU A 897 34.91 -25.54 -8.69
N LEU A 898 35.32 -26.51 -7.89
CA LEU A 898 36.64 -27.13 -7.96
C LEU A 898 36.86 -27.98 -9.22
N SER A 899 35.79 -28.51 -9.84
CA SER A 899 35.88 -29.30 -11.09
C SER A 899 36.05 -28.47 -12.36
N ARG A 900 35.78 -27.16 -12.29
CA ARG A 900 35.89 -26.24 -13.44
C ARG A 900 37.34 -26.07 -13.92
N PRO A 901 37.60 -26.01 -15.25
CA PRO A 901 38.95 -25.97 -15.80
C PRO A 901 39.82 -24.83 -15.24
N GLU A 902 39.26 -23.64 -15.05
CA GLU A 902 39.96 -22.48 -14.47
C GLU A 902 40.45 -22.69 -13.03
N ASN A 903 39.82 -23.62 -12.30
CA ASN A 903 40.12 -23.91 -10.89
C ASN A 903 40.96 -25.19 -10.70
N ALA A 904 41.38 -25.86 -11.79
CA ALA A 904 42.13 -27.11 -11.71
C ALA A 904 43.47 -26.95 -10.93
N ALA A 905 44.15 -25.82 -11.06
CA ALA A 905 45.37 -25.51 -10.30
C ALA A 905 45.10 -25.30 -8.80
N LEU A 906 43.95 -24.73 -8.45
CA LEU A 906 43.51 -24.57 -7.06
C LEU A 906 43.14 -25.93 -6.44
N GLN A 907 42.46 -26.80 -7.20
CA GLN A 907 42.18 -28.18 -6.78
C GLN A 907 43.47 -28.99 -6.54
N GLY A 908 44.55 -28.69 -7.28
CA GLY A 908 45.90 -29.20 -7.02
C GLY A 908 46.42 -28.72 -5.66
N ARG A 909 46.60 -27.40 -5.50
CA ARG A 909 47.11 -26.77 -4.27
C ARG A 909 46.36 -27.20 -3.00
N LEU A 910 45.04 -27.36 -3.09
CA LEU A 910 44.20 -27.79 -1.97
C LEU A 910 44.48 -29.26 -1.58
N ARG A 911 44.69 -30.14 -2.56
CA ARG A 911 45.13 -31.52 -2.31
C ARG A 911 46.53 -31.57 -1.69
N ASP A 912 47.44 -30.69 -2.11
CA ASP A 912 48.79 -30.61 -1.56
C ASP A 912 48.78 -30.17 -0.07
N GLU A 913 47.95 -29.18 0.30
CA GLU A 913 47.73 -28.77 1.70
C GLU A 913 47.22 -29.95 2.56
N ILE A 914 46.23 -30.68 2.05
CA ILE A 914 45.63 -31.81 2.77
C ILE A 914 46.62 -32.99 2.89
N SER A 915 47.33 -33.33 1.81
CA SER A 915 48.32 -34.41 1.81
C SER A 915 49.46 -34.14 2.81
N CYS A 916 49.98 -32.90 2.82
CA CYS A 916 51.01 -32.47 3.76
C CYS A 916 50.57 -32.61 5.23
N ALA A 917 49.31 -32.32 5.55
CA ALA A 917 48.77 -32.50 6.90
C ALA A 917 48.68 -33.99 7.29
N TYR A 918 48.20 -34.85 6.39
CA TYR A 918 48.16 -36.29 6.62
C TYR A 918 49.56 -36.89 6.79
N GLU A 919 50.53 -36.49 5.98
CA GLU A 919 51.94 -36.89 6.11
C GLU A 919 52.52 -36.46 7.47
N THR A 920 52.25 -35.23 7.91
CA THR A 920 52.68 -34.70 9.21
C THR A 920 52.13 -35.53 10.38
N LYS A 921 50.93 -36.11 10.22
CA LYS A 921 50.30 -37.02 11.21
C LYS A 921 50.64 -38.50 11.01
N GLY A 922 51.58 -38.82 10.12
CA GLY A 922 51.99 -40.21 9.83
C GLY A 922 50.89 -41.05 9.18
N GLY A 923 50.01 -40.44 8.39
CA GLY A 923 48.90 -41.09 7.68
C GLY A 923 47.62 -41.31 8.50
N ASN A 924 47.55 -40.82 9.74
CA ASN A 924 46.37 -40.94 10.59
C ASN A 924 45.31 -39.86 10.29
N GLU A 925 44.04 -40.15 10.59
CA GLU A 925 42.91 -39.19 10.49
C GLU A 925 43.22 -37.86 11.19
N LEU A 926 42.96 -36.73 10.52
CA LEU A 926 43.17 -35.40 11.07
C LEU A 926 42.12 -35.09 12.14
N ASP A 927 42.54 -34.62 13.30
CA ASP A 927 41.58 -34.17 14.31
C ASP A 927 41.12 -32.73 14.04
N TYR A 928 40.13 -32.28 14.79
CA TYR A 928 39.54 -30.95 14.66
C TYR A 928 40.58 -29.80 14.74
N ASP A 929 41.61 -29.94 15.59
CA ASP A 929 42.62 -28.89 15.78
C ASP A 929 43.64 -28.87 14.62
N GLU A 930 43.83 -29.98 13.92
CA GLU A 930 44.58 -30.03 12.65
C GLU A 930 43.78 -29.45 11.47
N LEU A 931 42.50 -29.84 11.32
CA LEU A 931 41.63 -29.31 10.25
C LEU A 931 41.48 -27.79 10.32
N SER A 932 41.40 -27.22 11.53
CA SER A 932 41.29 -25.76 11.73
C SER A 932 42.46 -24.94 11.18
N LYS A 933 43.63 -25.56 10.98
CA LYS A 933 44.85 -24.91 10.48
C LYS A 933 44.91 -24.85 8.95
N MET A 934 43.99 -25.50 8.24
CA MET A 934 43.96 -25.57 6.77
C MET A 934 43.40 -24.29 6.16
N LEU A 935 44.29 -23.31 5.96
CA LEU A 935 43.92 -21.97 5.51
C LEU A 935 43.31 -21.96 4.09
N LEU A 936 43.77 -22.82 3.18
CA LEU A 936 43.24 -22.87 1.82
C LEU A 936 41.89 -23.60 1.77
N LEU A 937 41.72 -24.69 2.54
CA LEU A 937 40.43 -25.38 2.70
C LEU A 937 39.36 -24.45 3.28
N ASP A 938 39.65 -23.77 4.39
CA ASP A 938 38.76 -22.79 5.04
C ASP A 938 38.41 -21.63 4.08
N ALA A 939 39.39 -21.11 3.34
CA ALA A 939 39.18 -20.07 2.34
C ALA A 939 38.22 -20.49 1.21
N VAL A 940 38.35 -21.72 0.71
CA VAL A 940 37.45 -22.30 -0.31
C VAL A 940 36.03 -22.46 0.23
N ILE A 941 35.88 -22.91 1.48
CA ILE A 941 34.59 -23.07 2.14
C ILE A 941 33.92 -21.71 2.36
N LYS A 942 34.63 -20.74 2.96
CA LYS A 942 34.13 -19.39 3.24
C LYS A 942 33.70 -18.67 1.98
N GLU A 943 34.51 -18.67 0.92
CA GLU A 943 34.17 -17.98 -0.32
C GLU A 943 32.98 -18.63 -1.04
N THR A 944 32.88 -19.96 -1.00
CA THR A 944 31.75 -20.68 -1.57
C THR A 944 30.46 -20.37 -0.80
N LEU A 945 30.49 -20.38 0.54
CA LEU A 945 29.34 -20.05 1.37
C LEU A 945 28.94 -18.57 1.32
N ARG A 946 29.91 -17.66 1.07
CA ARG A 946 29.64 -16.23 0.81
C ARG A 946 28.88 -16.08 -0.49
N LEU A 947 29.47 -16.52 -1.60
CA LEU A 947 28.93 -16.25 -2.92
C LEU A 947 27.73 -17.15 -3.26
N TYR A 948 27.70 -18.39 -2.81
CA TYR A 948 26.64 -19.35 -3.08
C TYR A 948 26.03 -19.90 -1.78
N PRO A 949 25.34 -19.06 -0.99
CA PRO A 949 24.65 -19.52 0.21
C PRO A 949 23.58 -20.54 -0.17
N PRO A 950 23.46 -21.70 0.51
CA PRO A 950 22.43 -22.70 0.20
C PRO A 950 21.00 -22.14 0.26
N VAL A 951 20.76 -21.20 1.18
CA VAL A 951 19.52 -20.44 1.30
C VAL A 951 19.76 -19.02 0.75
N PRO A 952 19.15 -18.64 -0.39
CA PRO A 952 19.46 -17.37 -1.06
C PRO A 952 18.73 -16.15 -0.48
N PHE A 953 17.59 -16.36 0.21
CA PHE A 953 16.77 -15.31 0.81
C PHE A 953 15.95 -15.86 2.00
N VAL A 954 15.47 -14.96 2.86
CA VAL A 954 14.42 -15.26 3.85
C VAL A 954 13.36 -14.16 3.88
N ARG A 955 12.16 -14.47 4.40
CA ARG A 955 11.03 -13.54 4.46
C ARG A 955 10.68 -13.15 5.90
N ARG A 956 10.29 -11.89 6.07
CA ARG A 956 9.76 -11.29 7.31
C ARG A 956 8.47 -10.53 7.04
N VAL A 957 7.65 -10.34 8.08
CA VAL A 957 6.48 -9.45 8.06
C VAL A 957 6.65 -8.40 9.13
N VAL A 958 6.41 -7.15 8.77
CA VAL A 958 6.45 -6.00 9.70
C VAL A 958 5.24 -6.03 10.62
N ARG A 959 5.44 -6.09 11.95
CA ARG A 959 4.36 -6.12 12.95
C ARG A 959 3.78 -4.75 13.26
N ARG A 960 4.63 -3.72 13.31
CA ARG A 960 4.28 -2.31 13.55
C ARG A 960 5.10 -1.44 12.61
N GLU A 961 4.56 -0.32 12.18
CA GLU A 961 5.26 0.62 11.30
C GLU A 961 6.66 0.96 11.85
N SER A 962 7.66 0.97 10.97
CA SER A 962 9.07 1.07 11.36
C SER A 962 9.88 1.79 10.30
N SER A 963 10.68 2.78 10.71
CA SER A 963 11.66 3.42 9.83
C SER A 963 12.95 2.61 9.80
N LEU A 964 13.33 2.19 8.58
CA LEU A 964 14.55 1.45 8.30
C LEU A 964 15.66 2.41 7.84
N PRO A 965 16.74 2.59 8.62
CA PRO A 965 17.88 3.41 8.20
C PRO A 965 18.61 2.76 7.03
N LEU A 966 19.06 3.56 6.07
CA LEU A 966 19.81 3.11 4.89
C LEU A 966 21.30 3.44 5.03
N SER A 967 22.15 2.55 4.53
CA SER A 967 23.59 2.77 4.47
C SER A 967 23.99 3.87 3.47
N ARG A 968 23.14 4.12 2.46
CA ARG A 968 23.29 5.20 1.49
C ARG A 968 21.96 5.96 1.31
N PRO A 969 21.99 7.30 1.27
CA PRO A 969 20.81 8.08 0.92
C PRO A 969 20.32 7.76 -0.50
N LEU A 970 19.04 7.43 -0.64
CA LEU A 970 18.40 7.20 -1.94
C LEU A 970 17.87 8.52 -2.51
N LYS A 971 18.03 8.72 -3.81
CA LYS A 971 17.28 9.74 -4.55
C LYS A 971 16.09 9.07 -5.21
N LEU A 972 14.88 9.45 -4.81
CA LEU A 972 13.64 8.97 -5.41
C LEU A 972 13.36 9.76 -6.70
N ASN A 973 12.80 9.09 -7.71
CA ASN A 973 12.48 9.74 -8.98
C ASN A 973 11.43 10.85 -8.76
N GLY A 974 11.82 12.09 -9.03
CA GLY A 974 10.96 13.28 -8.88
C GLY A 974 11.25 14.12 -7.63
N ASP A 975 12.10 13.66 -6.72
CA ASP A 975 12.44 14.38 -5.49
C ASP A 975 13.88 14.92 -5.51
N HIS A 976 14.09 16.16 -5.06
CA HIS A 976 15.43 16.78 -5.06
C HIS A 976 16.27 16.39 -3.84
N ASN A 977 15.62 15.93 -2.76
CA ASN A 977 16.27 15.57 -1.50
C ASN A 977 16.62 14.08 -1.45
N ALA A 978 17.74 13.76 -0.79
CA ALA A 978 18.17 12.38 -0.60
C ALA A 978 17.61 11.82 0.71
N VAL A 979 17.02 10.63 0.66
CA VAL A 979 16.31 9.97 1.76
C VAL A 979 17.24 8.98 2.46
N ASP A 980 17.50 9.19 3.75
CA ASP A 980 18.40 8.38 4.58
C ASP A 980 17.73 7.17 5.25
N SER A 981 16.39 7.10 5.21
CA SER A 981 15.60 6.08 5.90
C SER A 981 14.24 5.86 5.24
N ILE A 982 13.74 4.61 5.23
CA ILE A 982 12.46 4.24 4.61
C ILE A 982 11.47 3.81 5.69
N THR A 983 10.36 4.53 5.82
CA THR A 983 9.23 4.08 6.64
C THR A 983 8.49 2.92 5.97
N VAL A 984 8.45 1.77 6.64
CA VAL A 984 7.77 0.55 6.17
C VAL A 984 6.49 0.34 6.99
N PRO A 985 5.30 0.28 6.36
CA PRO A 985 4.04 0.03 7.05
C PRO A 985 3.97 -1.34 7.76
N ALA A 986 3.06 -1.45 8.72
CA ALA A 986 2.69 -2.75 9.29
C ALA A 986 2.01 -3.63 8.22
N GLY A 987 2.33 -4.93 8.22
CA GLY A 987 1.81 -5.90 7.26
C GLY A 987 2.69 -6.12 6.02
N THR A 988 3.59 -5.19 5.67
CA THR A 988 4.49 -5.34 4.52
C THR A 988 5.37 -6.59 4.65
N THR A 989 5.53 -7.33 3.55
CA THR A 989 6.45 -8.49 3.48
C THR A 989 7.83 -8.04 3.03
N ILE A 990 8.84 -8.26 3.88
CA ILE A 990 10.24 -7.97 3.59
C ILE A 990 10.96 -9.24 3.14
N TRP A 991 11.67 -9.14 2.02
CA TRP A 991 12.58 -10.16 1.51
C TRP A 991 14.03 -9.78 1.83
N ILE A 992 14.64 -10.50 2.75
CA ILE A 992 16.06 -10.37 3.09
C ILE A 992 16.86 -11.16 2.05
N SER A 993 17.59 -10.45 1.19
CA SER A 993 18.43 -11.06 0.16
C SER A 993 19.82 -11.38 0.71
N ILE A 994 20.02 -12.64 1.12
CA ILE A 994 21.31 -13.14 1.61
C ILE A 994 22.33 -13.10 0.46
N THR A 995 21.93 -13.60 -0.71
CA THR A 995 22.71 -13.59 -1.96
C THR A 995 23.14 -12.20 -2.38
N GLY A 996 22.27 -11.18 -2.22
CA GLY A 996 22.56 -9.79 -2.55
C GLY A 996 23.48 -9.13 -1.52
N ALA A 997 23.20 -9.27 -0.23
CA ALA A 997 24.04 -8.71 0.83
C ALA A 997 25.48 -9.29 0.81
N ASN A 998 25.63 -10.60 0.58
CA ASN A 998 26.93 -11.25 0.41
C ASN A 998 27.67 -10.86 -0.89
N ARG A 999 27.01 -10.16 -1.83
CA ARG A 999 27.58 -9.59 -3.06
C ARG A 999 27.68 -8.07 -3.04
N SER A 1000 27.32 -7.41 -1.94
CA SER A 1000 27.38 -5.95 -1.86
C SER A 1000 28.82 -5.48 -2.05
N SER A 1001 29.07 -4.70 -3.11
CA SER A 1001 30.40 -4.15 -3.40
C SER A 1001 30.89 -3.20 -2.31
N ASP A 1002 29.96 -2.66 -1.53
CA ASP A 1002 30.23 -1.74 -0.44
C ASP A 1002 30.82 -2.44 0.79
N VAL A 1003 30.51 -3.74 0.95
CA VAL A 1003 31.03 -4.59 2.03
C VAL A 1003 32.25 -5.40 1.54
N TRP A 1004 32.14 -6.01 0.36
CA TRP A 1004 33.11 -7.02 -0.11
C TRP A 1004 34.12 -6.50 -1.13
N GLY A 1005 33.94 -5.27 -1.64
CA GLY A 1005 34.79 -4.64 -2.65
C GLY A 1005 34.31 -4.80 -4.09
N ALA A 1006 35.06 -4.27 -5.05
CA ALA A 1006 34.69 -4.30 -6.47
C ALA A 1006 34.68 -5.71 -7.10
N ASP A 1007 35.32 -6.70 -6.47
CA ASP A 1007 35.33 -8.11 -6.87
C ASP A 1007 34.33 -8.95 -6.05
N ALA A 1008 33.25 -8.36 -5.53
CA ALA A 1008 32.26 -9.01 -4.68
C ALA A 1008 31.44 -10.11 -5.38
N ASP A 1009 31.30 -10.05 -6.70
CA ASP A 1009 30.59 -11.03 -7.53
C ASP A 1009 31.48 -12.21 -7.96
N GLN A 1010 32.80 -12.07 -7.86
CA GLN A 1010 33.79 -13.09 -8.22
C GLN A 1010 33.98 -14.12 -7.10
N TRP A 1011 34.18 -15.38 -7.47
CA TRP A 1011 34.59 -16.44 -6.54
C TRP A 1011 36.11 -16.45 -6.43
N LYS A 1012 36.65 -15.98 -5.32
CA LYS A 1012 38.09 -15.77 -5.11
C LYS A 1012 38.52 -16.18 -3.70
N PRO A 1013 38.83 -17.46 -3.45
CA PRO A 1013 39.24 -17.96 -2.12
C PRO A 1013 40.44 -17.21 -1.53
N GLU A 1014 41.39 -16.75 -2.35
CA GLU A 1014 42.57 -15.97 -1.94
C GLU A 1014 42.22 -14.71 -1.12
N ARG A 1015 40.99 -14.19 -1.26
CA ARG A 1015 40.41 -13.13 -0.42
C ARG A 1015 40.61 -13.40 1.08
N TRP A 1016 40.41 -14.64 1.51
CA TRP A 1016 40.46 -15.05 2.92
C TRP A 1016 41.90 -15.31 3.40
N LEU A 1017 42.81 -15.68 2.50
CA LEU A 1017 44.23 -15.87 2.80
C LEU A 1017 44.92 -14.55 3.16
N SER A 1018 44.59 -13.45 2.48
CA SER A 1018 45.13 -12.11 2.80
C SER A 1018 44.74 -11.55 4.17
N LEU A 1019 43.91 -12.29 4.93
CA LEU A 1019 43.34 -11.88 6.21
C LEU A 1019 43.80 -12.73 7.39
N SER A 1020 44.29 -13.95 7.14
CA SER A 1020 44.96 -14.75 8.17
C SER A 1020 46.26 -14.08 8.61
N GLU A 1021 46.96 -13.38 7.72
CA GLU A 1021 48.13 -12.55 8.01
C GLU A 1021 47.84 -11.41 9.02
N ASN A 1022 46.60 -10.91 9.08
CA ASN A 1022 46.18 -9.82 9.96
C ASN A 1022 45.48 -10.30 11.26
N ALA A 1023 45.51 -11.60 11.56
CA ALA A 1023 45.12 -12.22 12.83
C ALA A 1023 43.67 -11.97 13.34
N THR A 1024 42.73 -11.56 12.47
CA THR A 1024 41.31 -11.37 12.85
C THR A 1024 40.36 -12.46 12.35
N GLY A 1025 40.69 -13.17 11.27
CA GLY A 1025 39.86 -14.25 10.69
C GLY A 1025 38.49 -13.79 10.13
N VAL A 1026 38.22 -12.49 10.11
CA VAL A 1026 36.97 -11.85 9.67
C VAL A 1026 37.31 -10.86 8.56
N TYR A 1027 36.45 -10.76 7.53
CA TYR A 1027 36.66 -9.79 6.45
C TYR A 1027 36.70 -8.35 7.02
N PRO A 1028 37.73 -7.52 6.74
CA PRO A 1028 37.86 -6.21 7.37
C PRO A 1028 36.70 -5.32 6.99
N GLU A 1029 36.15 -4.62 7.99
CA GLU A 1029 35.07 -3.66 7.81
C GLU A 1029 35.54 -2.53 6.87
N ARG A 1030 35.01 -2.52 5.63
CA ARG A 1030 35.32 -1.48 4.64
C ARG A 1030 34.46 -0.25 4.91
N GLY A 1031 34.98 0.68 5.72
CA GLY A 1031 34.26 1.88 6.14
C GLY A 1031 33.16 1.56 7.16
N ASN A 1032 32.05 2.31 7.13
CA ASN A 1032 30.96 2.18 8.11
C ASN A 1032 29.96 1.05 7.81
N PHE A 1033 30.24 0.17 6.84
CA PHE A 1033 29.27 -0.80 6.32
C PHE A 1033 29.52 -2.21 6.88
N LYS A 1034 28.66 -2.64 7.80
CA LYS A 1034 28.75 -3.93 8.49
C LYS A 1034 27.48 -4.75 8.33
N LEU A 1035 27.62 -6.00 7.89
CA LEU A 1035 26.50 -6.96 7.87
C LEU A 1035 26.33 -7.62 9.25
N PRO A 1036 25.09 -7.88 9.70
CA PRO A 1036 24.81 -8.55 10.98
C PRO A 1036 25.05 -10.07 10.98
N GLY A 1037 25.84 -10.60 10.04
CA GLY A 1037 26.06 -12.03 9.85
C GLY A 1037 26.85 -12.68 10.98
N ILE A 1038 26.33 -13.77 11.56
CA ILE A 1038 26.97 -14.45 12.71
C ILE A 1038 28.26 -15.22 12.39
N TYR A 1039 28.58 -15.42 11.10
CA TYR A 1039 29.77 -16.14 10.66
C TYR A 1039 30.57 -15.30 9.66
N SER A 1040 31.83 -15.01 9.98
CA SER A 1040 32.78 -14.30 9.09
C SER A 1040 32.27 -12.99 8.47
N GLY A 1041 31.27 -12.35 9.10
CA GLY A 1041 30.59 -11.16 8.56
C GLY A 1041 29.62 -11.42 7.41
N MET A 1042 29.33 -12.67 7.03
CA MET A 1042 28.39 -13.01 5.95
C MET A 1042 27.03 -13.52 6.47
N LEU A 1043 25.97 -13.27 5.69
CA LEU A 1043 24.59 -13.54 6.09
C LEU A 1043 24.10 -14.96 5.83
N THR A 1044 24.99 -15.87 5.42
CA THR A 1044 24.66 -17.27 5.09
C THR A 1044 24.03 -18.03 6.26
N PHE A 1045 24.31 -17.62 7.51
CA PHE A 1045 23.70 -18.16 8.74
C PHE A 1045 22.78 -17.15 9.45
N LEU A 1046 22.42 -16.07 8.76
CA LEU A 1046 21.67 -14.90 9.24
C LEU A 1046 22.34 -14.17 10.43
N GLY A 1047 21.60 -13.26 11.05
CA GLY A 1047 21.98 -12.45 12.20
C GLY A 1047 21.04 -12.66 13.39
N GLY A 1048 21.47 -12.19 14.56
CA GLY A 1048 20.63 -12.04 15.77
C GLY A 1048 19.99 -13.33 16.31
N GLY A 1049 18.86 -13.18 17.01
CA GLY A 1049 18.17 -14.27 17.72
C GLY A 1049 17.54 -15.34 16.83
N ARG A 1050 17.40 -15.04 15.53
CA ARG A 1050 16.85 -15.92 14.47
C ARG A 1050 17.93 -16.55 13.57
N SER A 1051 19.20 -16.38 13.91
CA SER A 1051 20.32 -17.05 13.22
C SER A 1051 20.21 -18.58 13.22
N CYS A 1052 20.77 -19.25 12.21
CA CYS A 1052 20.72 -20.71 12.09
C CYS A 1052 21.36 -21.38 13.32
N ILE A 1053 20.64 -22.23 14.06
CA ILE A 1053 21.24 -22.91 15.24
C ILE A 1053 22.30 -23.95 14.85
N GLY A 1054 22.10 -24.58 13.69
CA GLY A 1054 23.05 -25.51 13.08
C GLY A 1054 24.37 -24.86 12.65
N TYR A 1055 24.51 -23.52 12.69
CA TYR A 1055 25.79 -22.88 12.40
C TYR A 1055 26.91 -23.41 13.30
N ARG A 1056 26.61 -23.83 14.54
CA ARG A 1056 27.61 -24.43 15.44
C ARG A 1056 27.89 -25.90 15.20
N PHE A 1057 26.92 -26.64 14.65
CA PHE A 1057 27.22 -27.97 14.09
C PHE A 1057 28.16 -27.85 12.88
N ALA A 1058 28.02 -26.75 12.17
CA ALA A 1058 28.75 -26.40 10.98
C ALA A 1058 30.07 -25.64 11.27
N LEU A 1059 30.31 -25.09 12.47
CA LEU A 1059 31.45 -24.24 12.83
C LEU A 1059 31.72 -24.22 14.33
N ILE A 1060 32.98 -24.08 14.77
CA ILE A 1060 33.24 -23.79 16.19
C ILE A 1060 34.36 -22.77 16.46
N GLU A 1061 34.01 -21.80 17.32
CA GLU A 1061 34.85 -21.07 18.28
C GLU A 1061 33.93 -20.88 19.53
N MET A 1062 34.35 -20.53 20.75
CA MET A 1062 35.63 -20.04 21.28
C MET A 1062 35.74 -20.39 22.79
N SER A 1063 36.78 -19.91 23.45
CA SER A 1063 36.87 -19.62 24.90
C SER A 1063 36.95 -20.80 25.89
N LYS A 1064 38.19 -21.20 26.21
CA LYS A 1064 38.77 -21.05 27.58
C LYS A 1064 40.26 -21.44 27.59
N CYS A 1065 41.17 -20.47 27.53
CA CYS A 1065 42.56 -20.64 27.94
C CYS A 1065 43.14 -19.30 28.48
N PRO A 1066 43.64 -19.22 29.73
CA PRO A 1066 44.07 -17.94 30.32
C PRO A 1066 45.45 -17.41 29.87
N SER A 1067 46.13 -18.02 28.90
CA SER A 1067 47.56 -17.72 28.66
C SER A 1067 47.99 -17.69 27.18
N HIS A 1068 47.55 -16.68 26.44
CA HIS A 1068 48.35 -15.85 25.50
C HIS A 1068 47.45 -14.83 24.77
N LYS A 1069 47.80 -13.54 24.79
CA LYS A 1069 46.90 -12.43 24.41
C LYS A 1069 46.86 -12.07 22.91
N ALA A 1070 47.29 -12.98 22.03
CA ALA A 1070 47.54 -12.69 20.60
C ALA A 1070 47.10 -13.80 19.61
N LEU A 1071 46.30 -14.79 20.03
CA LEU A 1071 45.77 -15.84 19.16
C LEU A 1071 44.26 -15.99 19.36
N ARG A 1072 43.47 -15.24 18.58
CA ARG A 1072 42.08 -15.59 18.25
C ARG A 1072 42.14 -16.40 16.96
N LYS A 1073 41.70 -17.66 16.98
CA LYS A 1073 41.99 -18.60 15.88
C LYS A 1073 40.82 -19.52 15.55
N GLU A 1074 40.41 -19.38 14.29
CA GLU A 1074 39.95 -20.45 13.38
C GLU A 1074 38.56 -21.07 13.64
N MET A 1075 37.57 -20.51 12.93
CA MET A 1075 36.20 -21.03 12.83
C MET A 1075 36.13 -22.11 11.73
N THR A 1076 35.84 -23.36 12.11
CA THR A 1076 36.21 -24.56 11.32
C THR A 1076 35.02 -25.49 11.04
N TYR A 1077 34.88 -25.96 9.79
CA TYR A 1077 33.71 -26.60 9.16
C TYR A 1077 33.65 -28.15 9.23
N CYS A 1078 34.04 -28.72 10.37
CA CYS A 1078 34.39 -30.13 10.61
C CYS A 1078 33.79 -31.20 9.66
N ASN A 1079 32.46 -31.39 9.58
CA ASN A 1079 31.88 -32.45 8.73
C ASN A 1079 32.08 -32.19 7.23
N THR A 1080 31.99 -30.92 6.80
CA THR A 1080 32.18 -30.53 5.39
C THR A 1080 33.65 -30.68 4.99
N GLU A 1081 34.57 -30.30 5.89
CA GLU A 1081 36.02 -30.45 5.69
C GLU A 1081 36.42 -31.92 5.61
N ILE A 1082 35.95 -32.77 6.52
CA ILE A 1082 36.26 -34.21 6.52
C ILE A 1082 35.80 -34.88 5.23
N ILE A 1083 34.56 -34.63 4.79
CA ILE A 1083 34.04 -35.17 3.54
C ILE A 1083 34.84 -34.62 2.35
N LEU A 1084 35.06 -33.30 2.26
CA LEU A 1084 35.75 -32.69 1.14
C LEU A 1084 37.23 -33.12 1.06
N ALA A 1085 37.93 -33.21 2.20
CA ALA A 1085 39.33 -33.62 2.26
C ALA A 1085 39.51 -35.10 1.89
N THR A 1086 38.67 -35.99 2.45
CA THR A 1086 38.68 -37.43 2.10
C THR A 1086 38.43 -37.64 0.60
N LEU A 1087 37.50 -36.87 0.02
CA LEU A 1087 37.20 -36.95 -1.40
C LEU A 1087 38.31 -36.36 -2.30
N LEU A 1088 38.93 -35.23 -1.91
CA LEU A 1088 40.00 -34.60 -2.70
C LEU A 1088 41.32 -35.39 -2.68
N LEU A 1089 41.61 -36.13 -1.60
CA LEU A 1089 42.73 -37.07 -1.56
C LEU A 1089 42.51 -38.24 -2.53
N ALA A 1090 41.32 -38.85 -2.52
CA ALA A 1090 41.02 -40.03 -3.32
C ALA A 1090 40.72 -39.75 -4.79
N PHE A 1091 40.26 -38.54 -5.12
CA PHE A 1091 39.71 -38.22 -6.43
C PHE A 1091 40.22 -36.91 -7.02
N ARG A 1092 40.27 -36.86 -8.36
CA ARG A 1092 40.31 -35.63 -9.15
C ARG A 1092 38.97 -35.43 -9.81
N PHE A 1093 38.41 -34.23 -9.65
CA PHE A 1093 37.11 -33.85 -10.21
C PHE A 1093 37.29 -33.03 -11.49
N THR A 1094 36.51 -33.34 -12.53
CA THR A 1094 36.54 -32.63 -13.82
C THR A 1094 35.13 -32.26 -14.27
N HIS A 1095 35.00 -31.07 -14.86
CA HIS A 1095 33.75 -30.59 -15.45
C HIS A 1095 33.26 -31.51 -16.59
N THR A 1096 31.94 -31.60 -16.76
CA THR A 1096 31.25 -32.41 -17.79
C THR A 1096 30.77 -31.51 -18.94
N GLU A 1097 30.32 -32.10 -20.06
CA GLU A 1097 29.68 -31.29 -21.13
C GLU A 1097 28.23 -30.91 -20.78
N ASP A 1098 27.63 -31.57 -19.79
CA ASP A 1098 26.27 -31.33 -19.32
C ASP A 1098 26.14 -29.92 -18.69
N GLN A 1099 25.16 -29.14 -19.13
CA GLN A 1099 24.89 -27.83 -18.52
C GLN A 1099 24.23 -28.00 -17.15
N ILE A 1100 25.00 -27.72 -16.08
CA ILE A 1100 24.50 -27.71 -14.71
C ILE A 1100 23.71 -26.43 -14.43
N VAL A 1101 22.40 -26.58 -14.22
CA VAL A 1101 21.48 -25.52 -13.79
C VAL A 1101 21.32 -25.58 -12.28
N TRP A 1102 21.15 -24.43 -11.63
CA TRP A 1102 20.97 -24.34 -10.18
C TRP A 1102 19.61 -23.74 -9.87
N ASN A 1103 18.68 -24.59 -9.44
CA ASN A 1103 17.29 -24.24 -9.28
C ASN A 1103 17.08 -23.26 -8.11
N LEU A 1104 16.47 -22.11 -8.41
CA LEU A 1104 16.15 -21.08 -7.42
C LEU A 1104 14.96 -21.53 -6.54
N SER A 1105 15.29 -22.14 -5.41
CA SER A 1105 14.36 -22.71 -4.43
C SER A 1105 14.66 -22.13 -3.02
N GLN A 1106 13.91 -22.54 -1.99
CA GLN A 1106 14.26 -22.23 -0.59
C GLN A 1106 15.66 -22.75 -0.21
N ILE A 1107 16.05 -23.89 -0.77
CA ILE A 1107 17.43 -24.40 -0.77
C ILE A 1107 17.83 -24.63 -2.22
N LEU A 1108 18.96 -24.08 -2.66
CA LEU A 1108 19.46 -24.25 -4.03
C LEU A 1108 19.84 -25.72 -4.26
N SER A 1109 19.35 -26.32 -5.34
CA SER A 1109 19.71 -27.68 -5.75
C SER A 1109 20.16 -27.72 -7.21
N PRO A 1110 21.13 -28.59 -7.55
CA PRO A 1110 21.59 -28.75 -8.93
C PRO A 1110 20.65 -29.65 -9.74
N SER A 1111 20.54 -29.30 -11.01
CA SER A 1111 19.97 -30.09 -12.09
C SER A 1111 20.89 -30.03 -13.30
N PHE A 1112 20.66 -30.89 -14.27
CA PHE A 1112 21.35 -30.88 -15.54
C PHE A 1112 20.36 -31.09 -16.70
N THR A 1113 20.61 -30.44 -17.82
CA THR A 1113 19.85 -30.67 -19.06
C THR A 1113 20.47 -31.83 -19.82
N GLY A 1114 19.71 -32.91 -20.00
CA GLY A 1114 20.16 -34.09 -20.75
C GLY A 1114 19.12 -34.52 -21.78
N LYS A 1115 19.56 -35.07 -22.90
CA LYS A 1115 18.64 -35.52 -23.97
C LYS A 1115 17.80 -36.72 -23.51
N ASN A 1116 16.52 -36.70 -23.86
CA ASN A 1116 15.61 -37.82 -23.67
C ASN A 1116 15.74 -38.85 -24.82
N ALA A 1117 14.93 -39.91 -24.79
CA ALA A 1117 14.96 -40.95 -25.82
C ALA A 1117 14.44 -40.49 -27.20
N SER A 1118 13.71 -39.37 -27.29
CA SER A 1118 13.29 -38.72 -28.55
C SER A 1118 14.27 -37.65 -29.05
N GLY A 1119 15.31 -37.33 -28.28
CA GLY A 1119 16.34 -36.33 -28.62
C GLY A 1119 16.08 -34.93 -28.07
N ASP A 1120 14.94 -34.68 -27.41
CA ASP A 1120 14.61 -33.40 -26.78
C ASP A 1120 15.43 -33.20 -25.49
N GLU A 1121 15.78 -31.95 -25.19
CA GLU A 1121 16.43 -31.59 -23.93
C GLU A 1121 15.42 -31.62 -22.78
N VAL A 1122 15.73 -32.40 -21.74
CA VAL A 1122 14.90 -32.51 -20.53
C VAL A 1122 15.77 -32.26 -19.31
N GLU A 1123 15.35 -31.33 -18.47
CA GLU A 1123 15.99 -31.06 -17.19
C GLU A 1123 15.77 -32.22 -16.20
N ARG A 1124 16.84 -32.67 -15.55
CA ARG A 1124 16.81 -33.74 -14.56
C ARG A 1124 17.56 -33.30 -13.29
N GLN A 1125 17.07 -33.70 -12.13
CA GLN A 1125 17.80 -33.46 -10.87
C GLN A 1125 19.09 -34.27 -10.84
N GLY A 1126 20.17 -33.64 -10.39
CA GLY A 1126 21.49 -34.25 -10.26
C GLY A 1126 22.62 -33.29 -10.61
N MET A 1127 23.85 -33.72 -10.35
CA MET A 1127 25.07 -33.01 -10.68
C MET A 1127 26.12 -33.98 -11.21
N PRO A 1128 26.06 -34.36 -12.50
CA PRO A 1128 27.07 -35.22 -13.12
C PRO A 1128 28.43 -34.50 -13.16
N ILE A 1129 29.42 -35.09 -12.46
CA ILE A 1129 30.82 -34.66 -12.44
C ILE A 1129 31.69 -35.83 -12.93
N GLY A 1130 32.72 -35.54 -13.73
CA GLY A 1130 33.71 -36.54 -14.11
C GLY A 1130 34.67 -36.83 -12.95
N ILE A 1131 34.92 -38.10 -12.64
CA ILE A 1131 35.76 -38.51 -11.51
C ILE A 1131 36.89 -39.42 -11.99
N GLU A 1132 38.12 -39.00 -11.70
CA GLU A 1132 39.33 -39.80 -11.83
C GLU A 1132 39.78 -40.26 -10.43
N VAL A 1133 40.04 -41.56 -10.28
CA VAL A 1133 40.54 -42.15 -9.03
C VAL A 1133 42.05 -41.98 -8.99
N LEU A 1134 42.55 -41.37 -7.93
CA LEU A 1134 43.97 -41.21 -7.66
C LEU A 1134 44.50 -42.46 -6.93
N VAL A 1135 45.74 -42.84 -7.22
CA VAL A 1135 46.39 -44.07 -6.72
C VAL A 1135 47.43 -43.71 -5.67
#